data_AF-A0A945S1V4-F1
#
_entry.id   AF-A0A945S1V4-F1
#
_cell.length_a   1.000
_cell.length_b   1.000
_cell.length_c   1.000
_cell.angle_alpha   90.00
_cell.angle_beta   90.00
_cell.angle_gamma   90.00
#
_symmetry.space_group_name_H-M   'P 1'
#
loop_
_entity.id
_entity.type
_entity.pdbx_description
1 polymer ?
#
loop_
_entity_poly.entity_id
_entity_poly.type
_entity_poly.pdbx_seq_one_letter_code
_entity_poly.pdbx_strand_id
1 'polypeptide(L)'
;MRGRRTVLCCALMIVAAIVNRASAEQIVHDVRLGFEDEELPGGWRVFGGPGYSFKQDTETRRTGKASGFVAAESGLGDYGFPGPTYNVPDLNIPEGEEYKWELSFYCRPRMAAWGKKGTGSLYAAVEYLGADGKRLRVEQSDFVGGTADWRKVTLKGSADHKCGSMNVRVISYGPGEAWVDDIRLVVRAPGELRLAGVFGDNAVLQRDVPVPVWGQAKPGAQVKVELAGQTTTATADADGAWRVTLKPMPANATPQTLVCTFSPADPQSGIGNQQSAIKNVLVGDVWLCSGQSNMALHMGYCAKHPPVKKFLDELDNPLLRLATVPPSWPAEPLSNVACTWQAADATSAHGFSAIGCMFGDRLQRELGVPVGIINGPRGGTWIENWIPGEIVETSPSCEFYMKEYREAAAEYPDAKARYDKELAEFNRRFPTKQALAAENKNRAKRGENGIRAPRAPRGPDSYNGPGRLFNGMIAPLVPYAIKGALWYQGEGNVWGFSRYADQVSGLIGAWRELWKQPDLPFFLSELAPLGEPSPTPHDNPRCRFGVALAKGAAAAGNAWTITITDGGERKDIHPRYKDIPAERFAAMALAKVYGKPGVCHGPVLKSWKAEGSKAILTFESVGAGLEARTVTLDGHGLTADELVGFELADRDKSFFRAKAEVRGADTVVVTCPAVPEPVAVRYAWAKFPLCNLYNKGGFAAYPFRTDDWPVWTPPWPAKK
;
A
#
# COMPACT_ATOMS: atom_id res chain seq x y z
N MET A 1 52.09 49.11 -35.70
CA MET A 1 50.91 49.67 -34.99
C MET A 1 50.44 48.58 -34.02
N ARG A 2 50.90 48.58 -32.75
CA ARG A 2 50.13 48.91 -31.52
C ARG A 2 48.71 48.30 -31.54
N GLY A 3 48.22 47.48 -30.60
CA GLY A 3 48.68 47.05 -29.28
C GLY A 3 47.57 46.21 -28.60
N ARG A 4 47.91 45.65 -27.43
CA ARG A 4 47.13 44.78 -26.53
C ARG A 4 45.89 45.47 -25.90
N ARG A 5 44.91 44.63 -25.49
CA ARG A 5 44.20 44.60 -24.18
C ARG A 5 43.14 45.66 -23.78
N THR A 6 41.97 45.10 -23.41
CA THR A 6 41.14 45.40 -22.20
C THR A 6 40.17 46.59 -22.20
N VAL A 7 38.92 46.30 -21.76
CA VAL A 7 38.00 47.02 -20.83
C VAL A 7 36.55 46.74 -21.31
N LEU A 8 35.81 45.80 -20.71
CA LEU A 8 34.93 45.94 -19.53
C LEU A 8 33.61 46.69 -19.79
N CYS A 9 32.52 46.04 -19.33
CA CYS A 9 31.27 46.63 -18.80
C CYS A 9 30.18 47.18 -19.74
N CYS A 10 29.01 46.54 -19.61
CA CYS A 10 27.70 47.14 -19.33
C CYS A 10 27.17 48.21 -20.29
N ALA A 11 26.17 47.84 -21.12
CA ALA A 11 24.86 48.50 -21.15
C ALA A 11 24.06 48.03 -22.38
N LEU A 12 22.86 47.48 -22.12
CA LEU A 12 21.61 47.58 -22.90
C LEU A 12 20.77 46.29 -22.79
N MET A 13 20.42 45.96 -21.55
CA MET A 13 19.15 45.28 -21.22
C MET A 13 18.25 46.31 -20.52
N ILE A 14 17.55 47.15 -21.29
CA ILE A 14 16.42 47.95 -20.77
C ILE A 14 15.38 48.12 -21.90
N VAL A 15 14.53 47.09 -22.10
CA VAL A 15 13.11 47.24 -22.48
C VAL A 15 12.36 46.04 -21.85
N ALA A 16 12.26 46.01 -20.53
CA ALA A 16 11.38 45.12 -19.78
C ALA A 16 11.24 45.63 -18.34
N ALA A 17 10.72 46.84 -18.19
CA ALA A 17 10.29 47.36 -16.90
C ALA A 17 9.02 48.17 -17.14
N ILE A 18 8.01 47.94 -16.28
CA ILE A 18 6.68 48.56 -16.24
C ILE A 18 5.61 47.84 -17.11
N VAL A 19 5.28 46.58 -16.75
CA VAL A 19 3.92 46.05 -16.43
C VAL A 19 4.15 44.62 -15.90
N ASN A 20 4.57 44.50 -14.64
CA ASN A 20 4.45 43.26 -13.87
C ASN A 20 4.66 43.60 -12.39
N ARG A 21 3.65 44.21 -11.79
CA ARG A 21 3.49 44.29 -10.34
C ARG A 21 2.04 44.02 -9.99
N ALA A 22 1.86 43.13 -9.02
CA ALA A 22 0.63 42.71 -8.37
C ALA A 22 -0.23 41.65 -9.09
N SER A 23 0.27 40.41 -9.13
CA SER A 23 -0.57 39.24 -8.86
C SER A 23 0.10 38.45 -7.73
N ALA A 24 -0.56 38.41 -6.59
CA ALA A 24 -0.05 37.94 -5.30
C ALA A 24 0.67 36.59 -5.37
N GLU A 25 1.91 36.56 -4.89
CA GLU A 25 2.71 35.36 -4.68
C GLU A 25 1.98 34.41 -3.73
N GLN A 26 1.72 33.20 -4.21
CA GLN A 26 1.32 32.06 -3.38
C GLN A 26 2.43 31.80 -2.35
N ILE A 27 2.22 32.14 -1.07
CA ILE A 27 3.12 31.67 -0.02
C ILE A 27 2.71 30.23 0.32
N VAL A 28 3.06 29.32 -0.60
CA VAL A 28 3.05 27.88 -0.38
C VAL A 28 4.49 27.44 -0.41
N HIS A 29 5.09 27.39 0.77
CA HIS A 29 6.37 26.75 0.94
C HIS A 29 6.14 25.24 1.09
N ASP A 30 5.65 24.53 0.04
CA ASP A 30 5.98 23.10 -0.13
C ASP A 30 7.35 23.05 -0.79
N VAL A 31 8.34 23.52 -0.02
CA VAL A 31 9.71 23.55 -0.49
C VAL A 31 10.24 22.16 -0.26
N ARG A 32 10.22 21.40 -1.35
CA ARG A 32 11.05 20.22 -1.46
C ARG A 32 12.48 20.72 -1.58
N LEU A 33 13.20 20.73 -0.47
CA LEU A 33 14.58 21.25 -0.41
C LEU A 33 15.58 20.23 -0.99
N GLY A 34 15.17 19.51 -2.04
CA GLY A 34 15.94 18.44 -2.66
C GLY A 34 17.25 18.96 -3.24
N PHE A 35 18.24 18.08 -3.31
CA PHE A 35 19.59 18.38 -3.76
C PHE A 35 19.71 18.24 -5.29
N GLU A 36 18.98 19.01 -6.09
CA GLU A 36 18.93 18.81 -7.56
C GLU A 36 19.94 19.65 -8.38
N ASP A 37 20.62 20.67 -7.80
CA ASP A 37 21.61 21.51 -8.51
C ASP A 37 23.04 21.41 -7.93
N GLU A 38 24.07 21.69 -8.75
CA GLU A 38 25.51 21.61 -8.44
C GLU A 38 25.98 22.62 -7.35
N GLU A 39 25.15 23.61 -7.00
CA GLU A 39 25.37 24.55 -5.89
C GLU A 39 24.30 24.30 -4.81
N LEU A 40 24.64 24.52 -3.52
CA LEU A 40 23.63 24.57 -2.46
C LEU A 40 22.45 25.44 -2.93
N PRO A 41 21.18 24.98 -2.88
CA PRO A 41 20.06 25.76 -3.37
C PRO A 41 20.09 27.17 -2.76
N GLY A 42 19.89 28.20 -3.57
CA GLY A 42 19.95 29.60 -3.13
C GLY A 42 19.12 29.80 -1.85
N GLY A 43 19.79 30.16 -0.75
CA GLY A 43 19.15 30.39 0.55
C GLY A 43 19.70 29.56 1.72
N TRP A 44 20.43 28.46 1.46
CA TRP A 44 21.10 27.71 2.52
C TRP A 44 22.42 28.40 2.93
N ARG A 45 22.57 28.71 4.23
CA ARG A 45 23.85 29.16 4.81
C ARG A 45 24.38 28.11 5.78
N VAL A 46 25.65 27.74 5.63
CA VAL A 46 26.39 26.96 6.64
C VAL A 46 26.99 27.95 7.64
N PHE A 47 26.55 27.89 8.90
CA PHE A 47 27.15 28.66 9.99
C PHE A 47 28.11 27.75 10.77
N GLY A 48 29.40 28.04 10.71
CA GLY A 48 30.44 27.32 11.45
C GLY A 48 31.80 27.89 11.06
N GLY A 49 32.71 28.04 12.03
CA GLY A 49 34.08 28.51 11.78
C GLY A 49 34.86 27.62 10.79
N PRO A 50 36.13 27.93 10.50
CA PRO A 50 36.95 27.11 9.61
C PRO A 50 37.00 25.63 10.08
N GLY A 51 36.71 24.68 9.18
CA GLY A 51 36.75 23.22 9.46
C GLY A 51 35.47 22.41 9.13
N TYR A 52 34.49 22.98 8.43
CA TYR A 52 33.26 22.27 8.04
C TYR A 52 33.08 22.30 6.53
N SER A 53 32.61 21.18 5.96
CA SER A 53 32.22 21.14 4.54
C SER A 53 30.89 20.41 4.38
N PHE A 54 29.99 21.03 3.63
CA PHE A 54 28.78 20.40 3.13
C PHE A 54 29.06 19.99 1.69
N LYS A 55 28.88 18.72 1.35
CA LYS A 55 29.08 18.22 -0.03
C LYS A 55 27.85 17.41 -0.43
N GLN A 56 27.43 17.53 -1.69
CA GLN A 56 26.44 16.63 -2.25
C GLN A 56 27.10 15.25 -2.46
N ASP A 57 26.46 14.17 -2.01
CA ASP A 57 26.83 12.80 -2.34
C ASP A 57 26.04 12.40 -3.60
N THR A 58 26.73 12.36 -4.74
CA THR A 58 26.18 12.08 -6.07
C THR A 58 25.89 10.59 -6.29
N GLU A 59 26.24 9.70 -5.34
CA GLU A 59 25.77 8.32 -5.39
C GLU A 59 24.26 8.27 -5.07
N THR A 60 23.44 8.09 -6.09
CA THR A 60 22.00 7.78 -5.98
C THR A 60 21.78 6.62 -5.02
N ARG A 61 21.45 6.92 -3.76
CA ARG A 61 21.16 5.90 -2.75
C ARG A 61 19.66 5.92 -2.44
N ARG A 62 19.02 4.80 -2.80
CA ARG A 62 17.66 4.36 -2.44
C ARG A 62 16.46 5.08 -3.08
N THR A 63 16.49 6.38 -3.36
CA THR A 63 15.33 7.11 -3.92
C THR A 63 15.45 7.46 -5.40
N GLY A 64 16.60 7.20 -6.02
CA GLY A 64 16.90 7.64 -7.39
C GLY A 64 17.20 9.14 -7.50
N LYS A 65 17.47 9.82 -6.38
CA LYS A 65 17.83 11.25 -6.30
C LYS A 65 19.15 11.46 -5.55
N ALA A 66 19.74 12.65 -5.69
CA ALA A 66 20.97 13.03 -5.01
C ALA A 66 20.75 13.27 -3.50
N SER A 67 21.74 12.94 -2.68
CA SER A 67 21.68 13.06 -1.22
C SER A 67 22.73 14.06 -0.70
N GLY A 68 22.48 14.71 0.44
CA GLY A 68 23.41 15.67 1.04
C GLY A 68 24.26 15.05 2.14
N PHE A 69 25.55 15.41 2.20
CA PHE A 69 26.50 15.00 3.24
C PHE A 69 26.89 16.20 4.12
N VAL A 70 26.71 16.03 5.44
CA VAL A 70 27.24 16.94 6.46
C VAL A 70 28.44 16.27 7.13
N ALA A 71 29.64 16.81 6.93
CA ALA A 71 30.83 16.46 7.72
C ALA A 71 31.25 17.61 8.63
N ALA A 72 31.55 17.26 9.87
CA ALA A 72 32.32 18.10 10.78
C ALA A 72 33.76 17.59 10.84
N GLU A 73 34.72 18.37 10.35
CA GLU A 73 36.15 18.11 10.56
C GLU A 73 36.69 19.06 11.62
N SER A 74 36.36 18.87 12.90
CA SER A 74 37.21 19.37 13.99
C SER A 74 36.89 18.75 15.35
N GLY A 75 37.97 18.40 16.07
CA GLY A 75 37.94 17.80 17.41
C GLY A 75 37.67 18.81 18.52
N LEU A 76 36.47 19.38 18.56
CA LEU A 76 35.98 20.15 19.70
C LEU A 76 34.85 19.37 20.38
N GLY A 77 35.18 18.82 21.56
CA GLY A 77 34.19 18.26 22.47
C GLY A 77 33.29 19.36 23.03
N ASP A 78 32.01 19.03 23.21
CA ASP A 78 31.10 19.59 24.21
C ASP A 78 30.08 20.68 23.84
N TYR A 79 29.85 21.04 22.56
CA TYR A 79 28.71 21.92 22.22
C TYR A 79 27.91 21.45 21.00
N GLY A 80 26.62 21.78 20.95
CA GLY A 80 25.76 21.56 19.79
C GLY A 80 26.04 22.61 18.73
N PHE A 81 26.23 22.21 17.47
CA PHE A 81 26.68 23.12 16.42
C PHE A 81 25.66 23.22 15.29
N PRO A 82 25.37 24.45 14.79
CA PRO A 82 24.30 24.68 13.83
C PRO A 82 24.62 24.04 12.48
N GLY A 83 23.76 23.14 12.03
CA GLY A 83 23.79 22.63 10.66
C GLY A 83 23.23 23.65 9.66
N PRO A 84 23.07 23.25 8.39
CA PRO A 84 22.61 24.15 7.35
C PRO A 84 21.22 24.72 7.75
N THR A 85 21.05 26.03 7.59
CA THR A 85 19.81 26.74 7.94
C THR A 85 19.11 27.17 6.66
N TYR A 86 17.84 26.82 6.53
CA TYR A 86 16.95 27.35 5.50
C TYR A 86 16.02 28.37 6.14
N ASN A 87 16.09 29.62 5.68
CA ASN A 87 15.13 30.64 6.08
C ASN A 87 13.90 30.53 5.17
N VAL A 88 12.73 30.50 5.78
CA VAL A 88 11.42 30.61 5.14
C VAL A 88 10.99 32.07 5.32
N PRO A 89 11.29 32.94 4.33
CA PRO A 89 10.98 34.36 4.45
C PRO A 89 9.48 34.60 4.29
N ASP A 90 9.07 35.82 4.64
CA ASP A 90 7.77 36.40 4.31
C ASP A 90 6.53 35.61 4.80
N LEU A 91 6.60 34.97 5.97
CA LEU A 91 5.43 34.27 6.55
C LEU A 91 4.30 35.23 6.94
N ASN A 92 4.67 36.46 7.32
CA ASN A 92 3.81 37.62 7.64
C ASN A 92 2.34 37.27 7.93
N ILE A 93 2.11 36.54 9.02
CA ILE A 93 0.83 35.92 9.33
C ILE A 93 -0.17 37.00 9.79
N PRO A 94 -1.33 37.16 9.12
CA PRO A 94 -2.34 38.13 9.53
C PRO A 94 -2.81 37.91 10.97
N GLU A 95 -3.23 38.99 11.65
CA GLU A 95 -3.73 38.92 13.02
C GLU A 95 -4.93 37.97 13.11
N GLY A 96 -4.79 36.91 13.92
CA GLY A 96 -5.83 35.89 14.11
C GLY A 96 -5.71 34.62 13.24
N GLU A 97 -4.75 34.54 12.31
CA GLU A 97 -4.48 33.32 11.54
C GLU A 97 -3.32 32.50 12.14
N GLU A 98 -3.38 31.17 12.06
CA GLU A 98 -2.34 30.25 12.56
C GLU A 98 -1.89 29.30 11.45
N TYR A 99 -0.62 29.35 11.06
CA TYR A 99 -0.10 28.50 9.98
C TYR A 99 0.40 27.20 10.57
N LYS A 100 -0.07 26.06 10.06
CA LYS A 100 0.43 24.75 10.51
C LYS A 100 1.60 24.35 9.64
N TRP A 101 2.62 23.73 10.22
CA TRP A 101 3.73 23.21 9.45
C TRP A 101 4.19 21.83 9.89
N GLU A 102 4.73 21.10 8.93
CA GLU A 102 5.39 19.81 9.16
C GLU A 102 6.77 19.84 8.48
N LEU A 103 7.81 19.62 9.26
CA LEU A 103 9.17 19.39 8.82
C LEU A 103 9.46 17.90 8.93
N SER A 104 9.69 17.25 7.81
CA SER A 104 10.05 15.83 7.75
C SER A 104 11.36 15.66 7.01
N PHE A 105 12.30 14.89 7.56
CA PHE A 105 13.45 14.43 6.80
C PHE A 105 13.89 13.02 7.10
N TYR A 106 14.53 12.39 6.13
CA TYR A 106 15.23 11.12 6.34
C TYR A 106 16.69 11.40 6.66
N CYS A 107 17.18 10.89 7.78
CA CYS A 107 18.58 10.99 8.16
C CYS A 107 19.22 9.65 8.47
N ARG A 108 20.54 9.61 8.37
CA ARG A 108 21.38 8.49 8.76
C ARG A 108 22.67 9.06 9.35
N PRO A 109 22.87 9.09 10.67
CA PRO A 109 24.17 9.46 11.24
C PRO A 109 25.17 8.29 11.15
N ARG A 110 26.32 8.41 10.46
CA ARG A 110 27.49 7.51 10.59
C ARG A 110 28.52 8.13 11.52
N MET A 111 29.23 7.23 12.17
CA MET A 111 30.45 7.54 12.89
C MET A 111 31.66 7.24 12.00
N ALA A 112 32.54 8.22 11.78
CA ALA A 112 33.90 8.03 11.26
C ALA A 112 34.79 9.13 11.87
N ALA A 113 36.02 8.94 12.38
CA ALA A 113 36.80 7.76 12.75
C ALA A 113 37.95 8.24 13.65
N TRP A 114 38.09 7.77 14.90
CA TRP A 114 39.31 7.86 15.74
C TRP A 114 39.33 6.78 16.86
N GLY A 115 38.89 5.56 16.56
CA GLY A 115 39.06 4.42 17.47
C GLY A 115 38.36 4.50 18.85
N LYS A 116 37.55 5.52 19.13
CA LYS A 116 36.70 5.64 20.34
C LYS A 116 35.27 6.02 19.96
N LYS A 117 34.29 5.50 20.72
CA LYS A 117 32.85 5.78 20.56
C LYS A 117 32.56 7.25 20.85
N GLY A 118 32.10 8.01 19.85
CA GLY A 118 31.49 9.33 20.01
C GLY A 118 29.95 9.26 20.12
N THR A 119 29.33 10.32 20.62
CA THR A 119 27.90 10.47 21.00
C THR A 119 27.03 11.17 19.93
N GLY A 120 27.40 11.05 18.64
CA GLY A 120 26.77 11.75 17.51
C GLY A 120 25.23 11.61 17.44
N SER A 121 24.48 12.71 17.46
CA SER A 121 23.00 12.77 17.39
C SER A 121 22.50 13.85 16.42
N LEU A 122 21.38 13.61 15.74
CA LEU A 122 20.71 14.57 14.85
C LEU A 122 19.31 14.92 15.36
N TYR A 123 18.88 16.16 15.18
CA TYR A 123 17.48 16.54 15.40
C TYR A 123 17.07 17.67 14.46
N ALA A 124 15.76 17.81 14.25
CA ALA A 124 15.16 18.93 13.56
C ALA A 124 14.95 20.08 14.54
N ALA A 125 15.17 21.32 14.11
CA ALA A 125 14.72 22.48 14.85
C ALA A 125 14.07 23.51 13.92
N VAL A 126 12.99 24.13 14.39
CA VAL A 126 12.36 25.27 13.74
C VAL A 126 12.40 26.45 14.69
N GLU A 127 13.05 27.54 14.28
CA GLU A 127 13.09 28.79 15.03
C GLU A 127 12.14 29.81 14.40
N TYR A 128 11.19 30.29 15.17
CA TYR A 128 10.26 31.35 14.78
C TYR A 128 10.91 32.70 15.00
N LEU A 129 10.87 33.58 14.01
CA LEU A 129 11.42 34.94 14.06
C LEU A 129 10.30 35.97 13.93
N GLY A 130 10.41 37.07 14.67
CA GLY A 130 9.55 38.24 14.51
C GLY A 130 9.91 39.04 13.26
N ALA A 131 9.10 40.04 12.93
CA ALA A 131 9.35 40.93 11.79
C ALA A 131 10.67 41.73 11.90
N ASP A 132 11.18 41.93 13.13
CA ASP A 132 12.48 42.54 13.40
C ASP A 132 13.66 41.54 13.32
N GLY A 133 13.39 40.29 12.92
CA GLY A 133 14.37 39.21 12.82
C GLY A 133 14.76 38.60 14.16
N LYS A 134 14.19 39.03 15.29
CA LYS A 134 14.48 38.44 16.60
C LYS A 134 13.77 37.11 16.79
N ARG A 135 14.45 36.18 17.43
CA ARG A 135 13.92 34.86 17.76
C ARG A 135 12.80 34.95 18.80
N LEU A 136 11.63 34.41 18.46
CA LEU A 136 10.45 34.33 19.31
C LEU A 136 10.40 33.00 20.07
N ARG A 137 10.55 31.88 19.34
CA ARG A 137 10.36 30.51 19.82
C ARG A 137 11.26 29.54 19.05
N VAL A 138 11.61 28.41 19.66
CA VAL A 138 12.24 27.27 18.96
C VAL A 138 11.50 26.00 19.31
N GLU A 139 11.20 25.20 18.30
CA GLU A 139 10.72 23.83 18.44
C GLU A 139 11.79 22.86 17.98
N GLN A 140 11.87 21.70 18.63
CA GLN A 140 12.88 20.67 18.35
C GLN A 140 12.23 19.30 18.29
N SER A 141 12.71 18.45 17.39
CA SER A 141 12.34 17.03 17.37
C SER A 141 13.12 16.26 18.44
N ASP A 142 12.72 15.00 18.65
CA ASP A 142 13.56 14.03 19.33
C ASP A 142 14.90 13.83 18.60
N PHE A 143 15.91 13.42 19.37
CA PHE A 143 17.24 13.11 18.87
C PHE A 143 17.31 11.73 18.19
N VAL A 144 18.05 11.64 17.09
CA VAL A 144 18.39 10.41 16.39
C VAL A 144 19.90 10.20 16.43
N GLY A 145 20.36 9.26 17.26
CA GLY A 145 21.79 8.95 17.43
C GLY A 145 22.18 7.56 16.91
N GLY A 146 23.46 7.43 16.50
CA GLY A 146 24.18 6.15 16.42
C GLY A 146 23.59 5.04 15.53
N THR A 147 22.90 5.38 14.43
CA THR A 147 22.24 4.38 13.57
C THR A 147 22.81 4.32 12.15
N ALA A 148 23.17 3.11 11.71
CA ALA A 148 23.58 2.84 10.34
C ALA A 148 22.39 2.65 9.37
N ASP A 149 21.15 2.86 9.80
CA ASP A 149 19.95 2.79 8.97
C ASP A 149 19.28 4.17 8.86
N TRP A 150 18.56 4.41 7.77
CA TRP A 150 17.79 5.63 7.59
C TRP A 150 16.62 5.71 8.57
N ARG A 151 16.44 6.85 9.22
CA ARG A 151 15.32 7.18 10.10
C ARG A 151 14.61 8.41 9.59
N LYS A 152 13.27 8.40 9.61
CA LYS A 152 12.47 9.60 9.36
C LYS A 152 12.36 10.37 10.68
N VAL A 153 12.73 11.64 10.65
CA VAL A 153 12.48 12.62 11.72
C VAL A 153 11.34 13.51 11.24
N THR A 154 10.31 13.66 12.06
CA THR A 154 9.19 14.55 11.78
C THR A 154 9.00 15.49 12.97
N LEU A 155 8.98 16.79 12.71
CA LEU A 155 8.65 17.85 13.64
C LEU A 155 7.42 18.59 13.10
N LYS A 156 6.43 18.83 13.97
CA LYS A 156 5.19 19.53 13.62
C LYS A 156 5.00 20.68 14.58
N GLY A 157 4.51 21.78 14.06
CA GLY A 157 4.22 22.96 14.85
C GLY A 157 3.25 23.89 14.16
N SER A 158 3.08 25.06 14.76
CA SER A 158 2.26 26.12 14.22
C SER A 158 2.91 27.48 14.41
N ALA A 159 2.95 28.28 13.35
CA ALA A 159 3.39 29.66 13.38
C ALA A 159 2.21 30.56 13.75
N ASP A 160 2.46 31.46 14.69
CA ASP A 160 1.48 32.39 15.25
C ASP A 160 1.51 33.75 14.52
N HIS A 161 0.46 34.54 14.75
CA HIS A 161 0.20 35.86 14.17
C HIS A 161 1.29 36.95 14.40
N LYS A 162 2.40 36.66 15.11
CA LYS A 162 3.52 37.60 15.31
C LYS A 162 4.81 37.15 14.62
N CYS A 163 4.79 36.02 13.92
CA CYS A 163 5.95 35.45 13.24
C CYS A 163 6.11 36.05 11.83
N GLY A 164 7.27 36.69 11.58
CA GLY A 164 7.64 37.25 10.27
C GLY A 164 8.37 36.25 9.37
N SER A 165 9.14 35.31 9.93
CA SER A 165 9.83 34.25 9.18
C SER A 165 10.18 33.06 10.08
N MET A 166 10.51 31.91 9.49
CA MET A 166 10.99 30.72 10.22
C MET A 166 12.37 30.30 9.72
N ASN A 167 13.26 29.91 10.64
CA ASN A 167 14.48 29.20 10.30
C ASN A 167 14.30 27.70 10.54
N VAL A 168 14.44 26.91 9.49
CA VAL A 168 14.50 25.45 9.57
C VAL A 168 15.94 25.00 9.66
N ARG A 169 16.23 24.12 10.62
CA ARG A 169 17.56 23.61 10.89
C ARG A 169 17.53 22.09 11.03
N VAL A 170 18.52 21.43 10.47
CA VAL A 170 18.91 20.07 10.87
C VAL A 170 20.19 20.21 11.67
N ILE A 171 20.14 19.89 12.96
CA ILE A 171 21.24 20.11 13.89
C ILE A 171 21.91 18.78 14.19
N SER A 172 23.25 18.75 14.08
CA SER A 172 24.09 17.64 14.48
C SER A 172 24.78 17.96 15.80
N TYR A 173 24.86 16.98 16.69
CA TYR A 173 25.48 17.08 18.00
C TYR A 173 26.57 16.00 18.12
N GLY A 174 27.82 16.39 18.36
CA GLY A 174 28.95 15.47 18.56
C GLY A 174 29.71 15.06 17.28
N PRO A 175 30.86 14.38 17.43
CA PRO A 175 31.73 14.02 16.30
C PRO A 175 31.13 12.90 15.44
N GLY A 176 31.00 13.13 14.13
CA GLY A 176 30.50 12.15 13.16
C GLY A 176 30.07 12.75 11.82
N GLU A 177 29.63 11.88 10.91
CA GLU A 177 29.08 12.20 9.59
C GLU A 177 27.56 11.98 9.58
N ALA A 178 26.79 12.83 8.91
CA ALA A 178 25.34 12.66 8.79
C ALA A 178 24.89 12.78 7.34
N TRP A 179 24.11 11.80 6.85
CA TRP A 179 23.41 11.91 5.58
C TRP A 179 21.96 12.34 5.84
N VAL A 180 21.48 13.23 4.98
CA VAL A 180 20.07 13.63 4.90
C VAL A 180 19.61 13.45 3.46
N ASP A 181 18.50 12.74 3.25
CA ASP A 181 18.04 12.30 1.91
C ASP A 181 17.00 13.26 1.34
N ASP A 182 15.94 13.54 2.10
CA ASP A 182 14.81 14.40 1.69
C ASP A 182 14.48 15.28 2.89
N ILE A 183 14.51 16.61 2.72
CA ILE A 183 13.99 17.56 3.71
C ILE A 183 12.75 18.19 3.10
N ARG A 184 11.61 17.88 3.69
CA ARG A 184 10.32 18.45 3.30
C ARG A 184 9.82 19.33 4.42
N LEU A 185 9.77 20.63 4.17
CA LEU A 185 8.97 21.54 4.97
C LEU A 185 7.67 21.80 4.23
N VAL A 186 6.55 21.58 4.90
CA VAL A 186 5.25 21.99 4.40
C VAL A 186 4.71 23.04 5.35
N VAL A 187 4.76 24.31 4.95
CA VAL A 187 4.08 25.38 5.67
C VAL A 187 2.71 25.58 5.05
N ARG A 188 1.66 25.54 5.87
CA ARG A 188 0.27 25.57 5.41
C ARG A 188 -0.42 26.81 5.99
N ALA A 189 -0.73 27.75 5.11
CA ALA A 189 -1.71 28.79 5.40
C ALA A 189 -3.07 28.17 5.72
N PRO A 190 -3.83 28.71 6.69
CA PRO A 190 -5.26 28.48 6.76
C PRO A 190 -5.94 28.84 5.43
N GLY A 191 -6.79 27.95 4.93
CA GLY A 191 -7.72 28.29 3.85
C GLY A 191 -7.17 28.33 2.41
N GLU A 192 -6.00 27.76 2.14
CA GLU A 192 -5.55 27.56 0.75
C GLU A 192 -6.45 26.58 0.00
N LEU A 193 -6.78 26.87 -1.26
CA LEU A 193 -7.55 25.94 -2.10
C LEU A 193 -6.70 24.74 -2.50
N ARG A 194 -7.14 23.56 -2.08
CA ARG A 194 -6.49 22.28 -2.36
C ARG A 194 -7.52 21.25 -2.71
N LEU A 195 -7.25 20.47 -3.76
CA LEU A 195 -7.95 19.21 -3.98
C LEU A 195 -7.50 18.17 -2.95
N ALA A 196 -8.37 17.21 -2.65
CA ALA A 196 -7.97 16.03 -1.90
C ALA A 196 -6.83 15.30 -2.63
N GLY A 197 -5.87 14.78 -1.87
CA GLY A 197 -4.62 14.21 -2.39
C GLY A 197 -4.80 12.93 -3.21
N VAL A 198 -5.99 12.31 -3.18
CA VAL A 198 -6.32 11.19 -4.06
C VAL A 198 -6.40 11.65 -5.52
N PHE A 199 -6.70 12.93 -5.74
CA PHE A 199 -6.64 13.58 -7.05
C PHE A 199 -5.19 13.97 -7.36
N GLY A 200 -4.73 13.61 -8.55
CA GLY A 200 -3.40 13.97 -9.05
C GLY A 200 -3.38 13.97 -10.57
N ASP A 201 -2.29 14.47 -11.16
CA ASP A 201 -2.07 14.35 -12.59
C ASP A 201 -2.12 12.87 -13.02
N ASN A 202 -2.70 12.57 -14.19
CA ASN A 202 -2.92 11.20 -14.70
C ASN A 202 -4.02 10.40 -14.01
N ALA A 203 -4.85 11.01 -13.15
CA ALA A 203 -5.95 10.31 -12.49
C ALA A 203 -7.03 9.81 -13.46
N VAL A 204 -7.74 8.76 -13.05
CA VAL A 204 -8.96 8.26 -13.72
C VAL A 204 -10.14 8.49 -12.80
N LEU A 205 -11.15 9.21 -13.26
CA LEU A 205 -12.42 9.38 -12.54
C LEU A 205 -13.43 8.33 -13.01
N GLN A 206 -14.24 7.81 -12.08
CA GLN A 206 -15.22 6.77 -12.37
C GLN A 206 -16.32 7.28 -13.32
N ARG A 207 -16.53 6.58 -14.42
CA ARG A 207 -17.60 6.82 -15.38
C ARG A 207 -18.97 6.38 -14.87
N ASP A 208 -20.01 6.90 -15.51
CA ASP A 208 -21.42 6.47 -15.41
C ASP A 208 -22.05 6.59 -14.01
N VAL A 209 -21.38 7.26 -13.07
CA VAL A 209 -21.88 7.56 -11.72
C VAL A 209 -21.58 9.02 -11.36
N PRO A 210 -22.31 9.63 -10.41
CA PRO A 210 -21.95 10.95 -9.90
C PRO A 210 -20.54 10.92 -9.32
N VAL A 211 -19.71 11.92 -9.66
CA VAL A 211 -18.30 11.97 -9.26
C VAL A 211 -18.11 13.06 -8.20
N PRO A 212 -17.87 12.70 -6.93
CA PRO A 212 -17.50 13.65 -5.91
C PRO A 212 -16.11 14.24 -6.20
N VAL A 213 -16.00 15.57 -6.10
CA VAL A 213 -14.72 16.28 -6.09
C VAL A 213 -14.71 17.13 -4.84
N TRP A 214 -13.66 17.01 -4.04
CA TRP A 214 -13.60 17.66 -2.72
C TRP A 214 -12.18 18.08 -2.39
N GLY A 215 -12.08 18.86 -1.33
CA GLY A 215 -10.82 19.42 -0.92
C GLY A 215 -10.92 20.29 0.33
N GLN A 216 -9.96 21.19 0.44
CA GLN A 216 -9.88 22.22 1.47
C GLN A 216 -9.82 23.59 0.81
N ALA A 217 -10.39 24.60 1.44
CA ALA A 217 -10.31 26.01 1.06
C ALA A 217 -10.59 26.85 2.31
N LYS A 218 -10.53 28.18 2.20
CA LYS A 218 -10.86 29.07 3.31
C LYS A 218 -12.33 28.87 3.71
N PRO A 219 -12.67 28.78 5.00
CA PRO A 219 -14.06 28.71 5.43
C PRO A 219 -14.93 29.82 4.80
N GLY A 220 -16.11 29.44 4.31
CA GLY A 220 -17.02 30.33 3.59
C GLY A 220 -16.61 30.66 2.14
N ALA A 221 -15.45 30.19 1.65
CA ALA A 221 -15.03 30.43 0.27
C ALA A 221 -15.95 29.72 -0.72
N GLN A 222 -16.26 30.39 -1.83
CA GLN A 222 -16.94 29.77 -2.96
C GLN A 222 -15.90 29.11 -3.87
N VAL A 223 -15.94 27.78 -3.95
CA VAL A 223 -15.08 26.97 -4.82
C VAL A 223 -15.88 26.59 -6.06
N LYS A 224 -15.34 26.92 -7.23
CA LYS A 224 -15.84 26.52 -8.55
C LYS A 224 -14.96 25.40 -9.09
N VAL A 225 -15.57 24.35 -9.60
CA VAL A 225 -14.92 23.18 -10.17
C VAL A 225 -15.35 23.00 -11.62
N GLU A 226 -14.38 22.81 -12.51
CA GLU A 226 -14.57 22.68 -13.95
C GLU A 226 -13.87 21.43 -14.48
N LEU A 227 -14.62 20.59 -15.20
CA LEU A 227 -14.12 19.41 -15.88
C LEU A 227 -15.11 18.96 -16.96
N ALA A 228 -14.61 18.57 -18.14
CA ALA A 228 -15.42 17.97 -19.21
C ALA A 228 -16.67 18.80 -19.57
N GLY A 229 -16.53 20.13 -19.61
CA GLY A 229 -17.62 21.07 -19.90
C GLY A 229 -18.64 21.26 -18.77
N GLN A 230 -18.46 20.60 -17.62
CA GLN A 230 -19.26 20.83 -16.42
C GLN A 230 -18.65 21.95 -15.58
N THR A 231 -19.52 22.72 -14.93
CA THR A 231 -19.17 23.72 -13.93
C THR A 231 -20.08 23.55 -12.73
N THR A 232 -19.50 23.30 -11.56
CA THR A 232 -20.23 23.18 -10.29
C THR A 232 -19.56 24.02 -9.22
N THR A 233 -20.35 24.56 -8.28
CA THR A 233 -19.84 25.35 -7.16
C THR A 233 -20.21 24.73 -5.82
N ALA A 234 -19.37 24.95 -4.81
CA ALA A 234 -19.64 24.65 -3.41
C ALA A 234 -19.09 25.77 -2.53
N THR A 235 -19.64 25.90 -1.33
CA THR A 235 -19.08 26.76 -0.29
C THR A 235 -18.32 25.88 0.70
N ALA A 236 -17.09 26.26 1.03
CA ALA A 236 -16.33 25.61 2.08
C ALA A 236 -16.99 25.84 3.44
N ASP A 237 -17.09 24.78 4.24
CA ASP A 237 -17.69 24.83 5.57
C ASP A 237 -16.78 25.52 6.61
N ALA A 238 -17.19 25.51 7.88
CA ALA A 238 -16.45 26.13 8.97
C ALA A 238 -15.04 25.53 9.17
N ASP A 239 -14.84 24.27 8.79
CA ASP A 239 -13.56 23.56 8.87
C ASP A 239 -12.74 23.72 7.57
N GLY A 240 -13.28 24.43 6.57
CA GLY A 240 -12.66 24.65 5.27
C GLY A 240 -12.87 23.49 4.28
N ALA A 241 -13.62 22.46 4.64
CA ALA A 241 -13.93 21.37 3.74
C ALA A 241 -14.98 21.80 2.72
N TRP A 242 -14.79 21.43 1.46
CA TRP A 242 -15.75 21.67 0.40
C TRP A 242 -15.90 20.41 -0.44
N ARG A 243 -17.08 20.23 -1.04
CA ARG A 243 -17.36 19.13 -1.97
C ARG A 243 -18.38 19.56 -3.00
N VAL A 244 -18.09 19.28 -4.26
CA VAL A 244 -19.06 19.30 -5.35
C VAL A 244 -19.32 17.87 -5.82
N THR A 245 -20.40 17.66 -6.57
CA THR A 245 -20.63 16.41 -7.29
C THR A 245 -20.84 16.73 -8.76
N LEU A 246 -19.95 16.22 -9.61
CA LEU A 246 -20.11 16.28 -11.06
C LEU A 246 -21.14 15.24 -11.49
N LYS A 247 -21.92 15.55 -12.53
CA LYS A 247 -22.88 14.61 -13.13
C LYS A 247 -22.12 13.41 -13.72
N PRO A 248 -22.77 12.24 -13.82
CA PRO A 248 -22.22 11.08 -14.53
C PRO A 248 -21.64 11.46 -15.89
N MET A 249 -20.44 10.95 -16.17
CA MET A 249 -19.73 11.17 -17.43
C MET A 249 -19.49 9.82 -18.11
N PRO A 250 -19.64 9.73 -19.44
CA PRO A 250 -19.23 8.53 -20.18
C PRO A 250 -17.70 8.38 -20.15
N ALA A 251 -17.22 7.20 -20.53
CA ALA A 251 -15.78 6.97 -20.69
C ALA A 251 -15.17 7.99 -21.68
N ASN A 252 -14.01 8.55 -21.32
CA ASN A 252 -13.29 9.51 -22.14
C ASN A 252 -11.78 9.28 -22.00
N ALA A 253 -11.15 8.87 -23.11
CA ALA A 253 -9.72 8.63 -23.23
C ALA A 253 -8.91 9.88 -23.60
N THR A 254 -9.58 11.00 -23.92
CA THR A 254 -8.91 12.27 -24.21
C THR A 254 -8.53 12.97 -22.91
N PRO A 255 -7.25 13.31 -22.70
CA PRO A 255 -6.79 14.05 -21.53
C PRO A 255 -7.62 15.31 -21.24
N GLN A 256 -8.12 15.44 -20.03
CA GLN A 256 -8.82 16.63 -19.53
C GLN A 256 -8.02 17.31 -18.42
N THR A 257 -8.38 18.54 -18.08
CA THR A 257 -7.88 19.24 -16.89
C THR A 257 -9.05 19.47 -15.94
N LEU A 258 -8.95 18.99 -14.71
CA LEU A 258 -9.86 19.36 -13.63
C LEU A 258 -9.30 20.64 -13.02
N VAL A 259 -10.07 21.72 -13.10
CA VAL A 259 -9.69 23.03 -12.56
C VAL A 259 -10.58 23.35 -11.38
N CYS A 260 -9.99 23.71 -10.26
CA CYS A 260 -10.66 24.28 -9.12
C CYS A 260 -10.19 25.73 -8.96
N THR A 261 -11.12 26.66 -8.90
CA THR A 261 -10.85 28.07 -8.60
C THR A 261 -11.63 28.45 -7.36
N PHE A 262 -11.09 29.34 -6.54
CA PHE A 262 -11.90 30.02 -5.53
C PHE A 262 -11.84 31.52 -5.71
N SER A 263 -12.91 32.16 -5.25
CA SER A 263 -12.96 33.60 -5.04
C SER A 263 -13.26 33.87 -3.56
N PRO A 264 -12.58 34.83 -2.91
CA PRO A 264 -12.87 35.20 -1.53
C PRO A 264 -14.32 35.66 -1.38
N ALA A 265 -14.96 35.32 -0.25
CA ALA A 265 -16.30 35.83 0.08
C ALA A 265 -16.29 37.35 0.35
N ASP A 266 -15.18 37.88 0.88
CA ASP A 266 -14.93 39.31 1.05
C ASP A 266 -13.83 39.78 0.08
N PRO A 267 -14.18 40.56 -0.95
CA PRO A 267 -13.20 41.14 -1.88
C PRO A 267 -12.16 42.05 -1.21
N GLN A 268 -12.41 42.52 0.02
CA GLN A 268 -11.49 43.35 0.79
C GLN A 268 -10.49 42.56 1.66
N SER A 269 -10.57 41.22 1.67
CA SER A 269 -9.72 40.39 2.54
C SER A 269 -8.23 40.35 2.14
N GLY A 270 -7.84 41.03 1.05
CA GLY A 270 -6.45 41.05 0.54
C GLY A 270 -5.97 39.73 -0.08
N ILE A 271 -6.82 38.70 -0.15
CA ILE A 271 -6.49 37.38 -0.68
C ILE A 271 -6.90 37.33 -2.15
N GLY A 272 -5.96 37.09 -3.06
CA GLY A 272 -6.24 36.93 -4.49
C GLY A 272 -6.99 35.63 -4.80
N ASN A 273 -7.65 35.56 -5.96
CA ASN A 273 -8.17 34.31 -6.49
C ASN A 273 -7.04 33.27 -6.55
N GLN A 274 -7.27 32.04 -6.07
CA GLN A 274 -6.35 30.94 -6.31
C GLN A 274 -6.98 29.89 -7.21
N GLN A 275 -6.10 29.16 -7.89
CA GLN A 275 -6.45 28.08 -8.78
C GLN A 275 -5.60 26.86 -8.45
N SER A 276 -6.24 25.70 -8.40
CA SER A 276 -5.60 24.39 -8.38
C SER A 276 -6.05 23.63 -9.61
N ALA A 277 -5.16 22.95 -10.31
CA ALA A 277 -5.51 22.16 -11.48
C ALA A 277 -4.74 20.85 -11.51
N ILE A 278 -5.43 19.76 -11.83
CA ILE A 278 -4.79 18.48 -12.15
C ILE A 278 -4.99 18.17 -13.63
N LYS A 279 -3.93 17.71 -14.28
CA LYS A 279 -3.83 17.52 -15.73
C LYS A 279 -3.90 16.05 -16.10
N ASN A 280 -4.19 15.82 -17.37
CA ASN A 280 -4.28 14.48 -17.94
C ASN A 280 -5.25 13.56 -17.18
N VAL A 281 -6.41 14.10 -16.82
CA VAL A 281 -7.48 13.34 -16.19
C VAL A 281 -8.25 12.59 -17.26
N LEU A 282 -8.46 11.30 -17.06
CA LEU A 282 -9.31 10.45 -17.90
C LEU A 282 -10.61 10.10 -17.17
N VAL A 283 -11.63 9.68 -17.92
CA VAL A 283 -12.88 9.16 -17.34
C VAL A 283 -13.02 7.69 -17.76
N GLY A 284 -13.16 6.79 -16.80
CA GLY A 284 -13.06 5.35 -17.02
C GLY A 284 -13.52 4.53 -15.81
N ASP A 285 -13.10 3.28 -15.72
CA ASP A 285 -13.41 2.44 -14.55
C ASP A 285 -12.28 2.46 -13.52
N VAL A 286 -12.63 2.64 -12.24
CA VAL A 286 -11.67 2.74 -11.13
C VAL A 286 -11.83 1.57 -10.18
N TRP A 287 -10.76 0.86 -9.89
CA TRP A 287 -10.76 -0.32 -9.03
C TRP A 287 -9.81 -0.14 -7.85
N LEU A 288 -10.24 -0.60 -6.67
CA LEU A 288 -9.41 -0.59 -5.46
C LEU A 288 -8.81 -1.98 -5.22
N CYS A 289 -7.49 -2.09 -5.17
CA CYS A 289 -6.75 -3.29 -4.78
C CYS A 289 -6.26 -3.15 -3.33
N SER A 290 -6.69 -4.07 -2.46
CA SER A 290 -6.33 -4.07 -1.04
C SER A 290 -6.11 -5.49 -0.48
N GLY A 291 -5.70 -5.56 0.78
CA GLY A 291 -5.34 -6.78 1.48
C GLY A 291 -3.87 -6.75 1.91
N GLN A 292 -3.17 -7.86 1.74
CA GLN A 292 -1.81 -8.01 2.28
C GLN A 292 -0.70 -8.22 1.24
N SER A 293 0.38 -8.88 1.65
CA SER A 293 1.62 -9.02 0.88
C SER A 293 1.43 -9.67 -0.48
N ASN A 294 0.48 -10.60 -0.64
CA ASN A 294 0.21 -11.22 -1.94
C ASN A 294 -0.51 -10.27 -2.92
N MET A 295 -1.35 -9.35 -2.44
CA MET A 295 -1.83 -8.21 -3.24
C MET A 295 -0.70 -7.19 -3.49
N ALA A 296 0.15 -6.95 -2.50
CA ALA A 296 1.23 -5.96 -2.58
C ALA A 296 2.44 -6.40 -3.42
N LEU A 297 2.56 -7.69 -3.75
CA LEU A 297 3.75 -8.24 -4.37
C LEU A 297 3.95 -7.61 -5.75
N HIS A 298 5.09 -6.96 -5.94
CA HIS A 298 5.29 -6.09 -7.09
C HIS A 298 5.74 -6.85 -8.35
N MET A 299 5.45 -6.28 -9.52
CA MET A 299 5.79 -6.87 -10.84
C MET A 299 7.26 -7.28 -10.94
N GLY A 300 8.19 -6.42 -10.52
CA GLY A 300 9.63 -6.71 -10.59
C GLY A 300 10.07 -7.95 -9.78
N TYR A 301 9.42 -8.24 -8.65
CA TYR A 301 9.68 -9.47 -7.90
C TYR A 301 9.12 -10.70 -8.64
N CYS A 302 7.93 -10.53 -9.20
CA CYS A 302 7.20 -11.59 -9.88
C CYS A 302 7.77 -11.91 -11.26
N ALA A 303 8.49 -10.98 -11.91
CA ALA A 303 9.15 -11.14 -13.21
C ALA A 303 10.26 -12.21 -13.27
N LYS A 304 10.54 -12.91 -12.15
CA LYS A 304 11.31 -14.17 -12.20
C LYS A 304 10.48 -15.34 -12.72
N HIS A 305 9.16 -15.20 -12.75
CA HIS A 305 8.24 -16.10 -13.42
C HIS A 305 8.07 -15.66 -14.88
N PRO A 306 8.33 -16.53 -15.90
CA PRO A 306 8.39 -16.10 -17.29
C PRO A 306 7.11 -15.41 -17.84
N PRO A 307 5.88 -15.87 -17.55
CA PRO A 307 4.66 -15.16 -17.95
C PRO A 307 4.59 -13.71 -17.45
N VAL A 308 4.90 -13.49 -16.16
CA VAL A 308 4.91 -12.13 -15.58
C VAL A 308 6.05 -11.29 -16.15
N LYS A 309 7.21 -11.90 -16.41
CA LYS A 309 8.33 -11.22 -17.08
C LYS A 309 7.93 -10.71 -18.46
N LYS A 310 7.35 -11.60 -19.28
CA LYS A 310 6.91 -11.30 -20.63
C LYS A 310 5.91 -10.15 -20.62
N PHE A 311 4.89 -10.23 -19.75
CA PHE A 311 3.93 -9.15 -19.58
C PHE A 311 4.61 -7.82 -19.24
N LEU A 312 5.56 -7.81 -18.28
CA LEU A 312 6.24 -6.57 -17.88
C LEU A 312 7.10 -5.98 -19.00
N ASP A 313 7.82 -6.82 -19.74
CA ASP A 313 8.69 -6.38 -20.84
C ASP A 313 7.87 -5.77 -22.00
N GLU A 314 6.63 -6.25 -22.20
CA GLU A 314 5.74 -5.84 -23.29
C GLU A 314 4.73 -4.74 -22.87
N LEU A 315 4.74 -4.32 -21.61
CA LEU A 315 3.74 -3.40 -21.08
C LEU A 315 3.98 -1.96 -21.56
N ASP A 316 3.10 -1.50 -22.44
CA ASP A 316 2.87 -0.11 -22.79
C ASP A 316 1.35 0.11 -22.92
N ASN A 317 0.73 0.70 -21.90
CA ASN A 317 -0.71 0.91 -21.85
C ASN A 317 -1.06 2.25 -21.18
N PRO A 318 -1.06 3.36 -21.94
CA PRO A 318 -1.31 4.70 -21.38
C PRO A 318 -2.76 4.94 -20.94
N LEU A 319 -3.69 4.02 -21.26
CA LEU A 319 -5.07 4.07 -20.80
C LEU A 319 -5.28 3.32 -19.47
N LEU A 320 -4.29 2.55 -19.04
CA LEU A 320 -4.21 2.03 -17.68
C LEU A 320 -3.43 3.02 -16.80
N ARG A 321 -4.03 3.44 -15.68
CA ARG A 321 -3.42 4.36 -14.72
C ARG A 321 -3.27 3.69 -13.36
N LEU A 322 -2.07 3.74 -12.81
CA LEU A 322 -1.67 3.08 -11.58
C LEU A 322 -1.53 4.12 -10.46
N ALA A 323 -2.32 3.99 -9.40
CA ALA A 323 -2.27 4.83 -8.20
C ALA A 323 -1.80 4.03 -6.99
N THR A 324 -0.82 4.54 -6.25
CA THR A 324 -0.37 3.92 -4.99
C THR A 324 -0.82 4.74 -3.79
N VAL A 325 -1.46 4.06 -2.82
CA VAL A 325 -1.77 4.61 -1.50
C VAL A 325 -0.55 4.40 -0.59
N PRO A 326 0.06 5.47 -0.05
CA PRO A 326 1.17 5.32 0.88
C PRO A 326 0.70 4.63 2.17
N PRO A 327 1.51 3.72 2.74
CA PRO A 327 1.12 3.01 3.94
C PRO A 327 1.10 3.98 5.14
N SER A 328 -0.04 4.04 5.82
CA SER A 328 -0.30 4.90 6.98
C SER A 328 -1.26 4.18 7.94
N TRP A 329 -1.13 4.42 9.25
CA TRP A 329 -1.94 3.72 10.26
C TRP A 329 -2.17 4.55 11.56
N PRO A 330 -2.76 5.75 11.44
CA PRO A 330 -3.10 6.56 12.61
C PRO A 330 -4.18 5.90 13.49
N ALA A 331 -4.29 6.39 14.71
CA ALA A 331 -5.34 5.96 15.64
C ALA A 331 -6.73 6.39 15.15
N GLU A 332 -6.83 7.56 14.52
CA GLU A 332 -8.08 8.12 13.99
C GLU A 332 -8.08 8.13 12.45
N PRO A 333 -9.25 8.00 11.79
CA PRO A 333 -9.37 8.10 10.34
C PRO A 333 -8.74 9.38 9.77
N LEU A 334 -7.95 9.25 8.71
CA LEU A 334 -7.50 10.39 7.92
C LEU A 334 -8.63 10.87 7.01
N SER A 335 -8.73 12.18 6.86
CA SER A 335 -9.62 12.82 5.87
C SER A 335 -8.98 12.97 4.48
N ASN A 336 -7.68 12.66 4.36
CA ASN A 336 -6.93 12.86 3.13
C ASN A 336 -5.73 11.89 3.00
N VAL A 337 -5.45 11.45 1.77
CA VAL A 337 -4.28 10.66 1.43
C VAL A 337 -3.77 11.05 0.04
N ALA A 338 -2.46 11.26 -0.10
CA ALA A 338 -1.86 11.59 -1.39
C ALA A 338 -1.60 10.31 -2.20
N CYS A 339 -2.25 10.19 -3.36
CA CYS A 339 -2.02 9.10 -4.31
C CYS A 339 -1.12 9.58 -5.45
N THR A 340 -0.17 8.75 -5.87
CA THR A 340 0.66 9.03 -7.05
C THR A 340 0.12 8.25 -8.22
N TRP A 341 -0.42 8.94 -9.23
CA TRP A 341 -0.95 8.36 -10.46
C TRP A 341 0.09 8.38 -11.58
N GLN A 342 0.23 7.24 -12.27
CA GLN A 342 1.14 7.09 -13.41
C GLN A 342 0.46 6.32 -14.54
N ALA A 343 0.81 6.64 -15.80
CA ALA A 343 0.48 5.77 -16.93
C ALA A 343 1.20 4.42 -16.75
N ALA A 344 0.56 3.32 -17.14
CA ALA A 344 1.19 2.01 -17.03
C ALA A 344 2.16 1.77 -18.19
N ASP A 345 3.41 1.56 -17.81
CA ASP A 345 4.51 1.09 -18.65
C ASP A 345 5.40 0.16 -17.82
N ALA A 346 6.44 -0.42 -18.43
CA ALA A 346 7.38 -1.29 -17.72
C ALA A 346 8.04 -0.64 -16.48
N THR A 347 8.26 0.68 -16.49
CA THR A 347 8.97 1.40 -15.42
C THR A 347 8.05 1.63 -14.21
N SER A 348 6.89 2.24 -14.44
CA SER A 348 5.87 2.53 -13.45
C SER A 348 5.30 1.26 -12.83
N ALA A 349 5.08 0.20 -13.63
CA ALA A 349 4.55 -1.06 -13.16
C ALA A 349 5.54 -1.88 -12.34
N HIS A 350 6.86 -1.70 -12.52
CA HIS A 350 7.90 -2.52 -11.87
C HIS A 350 7.75 -2.56 -10.34
N GLY A 351 7.43 -1.42 -9.72
CA GLY A 351 7.19 -1.27 -8.28
C GLY A 351 5.74 -1.44 -7.85
N PHE A 352 4.82 -1.69 -8.79
CA PHE A 352 3.38 -1.77 -8.55
C PHE A 352 2.91 -3.22 -8.36
N SER A 353 1.74 -3.40 -7.73
CA SER A 353 1.10 -4.72 -7.55
C SER A 353 1.02 -5.48 -8.86
N ALA A 354 1.55 -6.71 -8.88
CA ALA A 354 1.50 -7.55 -10.08
C ALA A 354 0.06 -7.94 -10.43
N ILE A 355 -0.74 -8.27 -9.41
CA ILE A 355 -2.16 -8.61 -9.60
C ILE A 355 -2.92 -7.40 -10.11
N GLY A 356 -2.78 -6.24 -9.45
CA GLY A 356 -3.51 -5.03 -9.82
C GLY A 356 -3.17 -4.55 -11.22
N CYS A 357 -1.88 -4.58 -11.61
CA CYS A 357 -1.44 -4.17 -12.94
C CYS A 357 -2.02 -5.08 -14.04
N MET A 358 -1.82 -6.40 -13.92
CA MET A 358 -2.27 -7.37 -14.93
C MET A 358 -3.81 -7.44 -15.01
N PHE A 359 -4.51 -7.31 -13.87
CA PHE A 359 -5.97 -7.18 -13.82
C PHE A 359 -6.45 -5.94 -14.59
N GLY A 360 -5.86 -4.78 -14.29
CA GLY A 360 -6.21 -3.52 -14.94
C GLY A 360 -5.94 -3.52 -16.44
N ASP A 361 -4.80 -4.08 -16.87
CA ASP A 361 -4.44 -4.20 -18.29
C ASP A 361 -5.43 -5.11 -19.03
N ARG A 362 -5.79 -6.26 -18.44
CA ARG A 362 -6.79 -7.15 -19.03
C ARG A 362 -8.15 -6.48 -19.19
N LEU A 363 -8.63 -5.76 -18.17
CA LEU A 363 -9.88 -5.01 -18.27
C LEU A 363 -9.81 -3.90 -19.32
N GLN A 364 -8.73 -3.11 -19.31
CA GLN A 364 -8.54 -1.99 -20.23
C GLN A 364 -8.59 -2.47 -21.69
N ARG A 365 -7.86 -3.55 -22.02
CA ARG A 365 -7.82 -4.10 -23.40
C ARG A 365 -9.15 -4.68 -23.85
N GLU A 366 -9.87 -5.34 -22.95
CA GLU A 366 -11.15 -6.00 -23.27
C GLU A 366 -12.33 -5.02 -23.38
N LEU A 367 -12.27 -3.91 -22.65
CA LEU A 367 -13.34 -2.91 -22.59
C LEU A 367 -13.08 -1.69 -23.49
N GLY A 368 -11.83 -1.42 -23.85
CA GLY A 368 -11.44 -0.26 -24.67
C GLY A 368 -11.66 1.10 -23.99
N VAL A 369 -11.81 1.12 -22.67
CA VAL A 369 -11.99 2.34 -21.86
C VAL A 369 -10.79 2.56 -20.94
N PRO A 370 -10.54 3.79 -20.46
CA PRO A 370 -9.54 4.02 -19.43
C PRO A 370 -9.84 3.21 -18.17
N VAL A 371 -8.79 2.71 -17.50
CA VAL A 371 -8.89 1.97 -16.24
C VAL A 371 -7.90 2.55 -15.24
N GLY A 372 -8.38 2.88 -14.04
CA GLY A 372 -7.56 3.30 -12.91
C GLY A 372 -7.48 2.21 -11.85
N ILE A 373 -6.29 1.86 -11.39
CA ILE A 373 -6.08 0.93 -10.28
C ILE A 373 -5.49 1.69 -9.09
N ILE A 374 -6.28 1.85 -8.03
CA ILE A 374 -5.81 2.36 -6.74
C ILE A 374 -5.33 1.17 -5.92
N ASN A 375 -4.05 1.12 -5.58
CA ASN A 375 -3.42 0.03 -4.86
C ASN A 375 -3.00 0.48 -3.46
N GLY A 376 -3.67 -0.06 -2.45
CA GLY A 376 -3.37 0.18 -1.04
C GLY A 376 -3.26 -1.07 -0.15
N PRO A 377 -2.54 -2.14 -0.54
CA PRO A 377 -2.34 -3.31 0.32
C PRO A 377 -1.17 -3.13 1.30
N ARG A 378 -1.16 -3.92 2.39
CA ARG A 378 -0.04 -3.97 3.33
C ARG A 378 0.26 -5.39 3.84
N GLY A 379 1.48 -5.85 3.61
CA GLY A 379 1.98 -7.14 4.11
C GLY A 379 1.99 -7.28 5.63
N GLY A 380 1.70 -8.51 6.07
CA GLY A 380 1.75 -8.93 7.48
C GLY A 380 0.54 -8.50 8.31
N THR A 381 -0.60 -8.24 7.66
CA THR A 381 -1.81 -7.68 8.28
C THR A 381 -2.90 -8.71 8.45
N TRP A 382 -3.78 -8.44 9.39
CA TRP A 382 -4.98 -9.22 9.66
C TRP A 382 -6.22 -8.43 9.21
N ILE A 383 -7.34 -9.11 8.97
CA ILE A 383 -8.55 -8.47 8.43
C ILE A 383 -9.09 -7.37 9.36
N GLU A 384 -8.92 -7.52 10.66
CA GLU A 384 -9.31 -6.59 11.71
C GLU A 384 -8.59 -5.23 11.61
N ASN A 385 -7.47 -5.14 10.88
CA ASN A 385 -6.78 -3.87 10.64
C ASN A 385 -7.48 -3.02 9.56
N TRP A 386 -8.37 -3.63 8.76
CA TRP A 386 -9.02 -3.06 7.57
C TRP A 386 -10.53 -2.81 7.75
N ILE A 387 -11.05 -3.12 8.93
CA ILE A 387 -12.43 -2.86 9.36
C ILE A 387 -12.39 -1.67 10.33
N PRO A 388 -13.36 -0.74 10.33
CA PRO A 388 -13.46 0.32 11.34
C PRO A 388 -13.26 -0.22 12.76
N GLY A 389 -12.45 0.48 13.57
CA GLY A 389 -12.06 0.01 14.90
C GLY A 389 -13.27 -0.27 15.81
N GLU A 390 -14.29 0.58 15.75
CA GLU A 390 -15.55 0.41 16.49
C GLU A 390 -16.29 -0.90 16.15
N ILE A 391 -16.27 -1.31 14.88
CA ILE A 391 -16.88 -2.56 14.44
C ILE A 391 -16.04 -3.73 14.95
N VAL A 392 -14.70 -3.63 14.89
CA VAL A 392 -13.80 -4.66 15.41
C VAL A 392 -13.98 -4.87 16.91
N GLU A 393 -14.16 -3.79 17.66
CA GLU A 393 -14.31 -3.81 19.12
C GLU A 393 -15.63 -4.44 19.58
N THR A 394 -16.68 -4.33 18.77
CA THR A 394 -18.04 -4.78 19.10
C THR A 394 -18.42 -6.11 18.44
N SER A 395 -17.69 -6.55 17.42
CA SER A 395 -17.99 -7.79 16.69
C SER A 395 -17.57 -9.05 17.46
N PRO A 396 -18.48 -10.02 17.71
CA PRO A 396 -18.13 -11.29 18.35
C PRO A 396 -17.04 -12.08 17.60
N SER A 397 -17.02 -12.00 16.28
CA SER A 397 -16.00 -12.64 15.43
C SER A 397 -14.59 -12.07 15.64
N CYS A 398 -14.46 -10.89 16.25
CA CYS A 398 -13.19 -10.20 16.52
C CYS A 398 -12.79 -10.22 18.00
N GLU A 399 -13.60 -10.76 18.90
CA GLU A 399 -13.36 -10.74 20.35
C GLU A 399 -12.01 -11.37 20.73
N PHE A 400 -11.65 -12.47 20.08
CA PHE A 400 -10.37 -13.12 20.32
C PHE A 400 -9.18 -12.26 19.89
N TYR A 401 -9.27 -11.64 18.71
CA TYR A 401 -8.26 -10.68 18.26
C TYR A 401 -8.14 -9.52 19.26
N MET A 402 -9.27 -8.98 19.73
CA MET A 402 -9.28 -7.89 20.70
C MET A 402 -8.70 -8.29 22.05
N LYS A 403 -8.93 -9.52 22.51
CA LYS A 403 -8.28 -10.07 23.70
C LYS A 403 -6.76 -10.09 23.54
N GLU A 404 -6.26 -10.68 22.45
CA GLU A 404 -4.81 -10.73 22.17
C GLU A 404 -4.20 -9.33 22.04
N TYR A 405 -4.92 -8.40 21.40
CA TYR A 405 -4.49 -7.02 21.27
C TYR A 405 -4.38 -6.32 22.63
N ARG A 406 -5.39 -6.46 23.49
CA ARG A 406 -5.40 -5.87 24.85
C ARG A 406 -4.28 -6.43 25.72
N GLU A 407 -4.06 -7.75 25.67
CA GLU A 407 -2.95 -8.41 26.36
C GLU A 407 -1.59 -7.92 25.85
N ALA A 408 -1.39 -7.87 24.53
CA ALA A 408 -0.16 -7.38 23.93
C ALA A 408 0.11 -5.90 24.24
N ALA A 409 -0.94 -5.07 24.25
CA ALA A 409 -0.84 -3.65 24.61
C ALA A 409 -0.45 -3.46 26.08
N ALA A 410 -1.02 -4.26 26.99
CA ALA A 410 -0.66 -4.25 28.41
C ALA A 410 0.78 -4.73 28.65
N GLU A 411 1.24 -5.76 27.93
CA GLU A 411 2.62 -6.28 28.01
C GLU A 411 3.66 -5.39 27.31
N TYR A 412 3.22 -4.43 26.48
CA TYR A 412 4.11 -3.69 25.58
C TYR A 412 5.26 -2.95 26.27
N PRO A 413 5.05 -2.23 27.40
CA PRO A 413 6.16 -1.53 28.07
C PRO A 413 7.31 -2.47 28.44
N ASP A 414 7.00 -3.63 29.03
CA ASP A 414 7.99 -4.63 29.42
C ASP A 414 8.62 -5.31 28.21
N ALA A 415 7.80 -5.65 27.22
CA ALA A 415 8.29 -6.25 25.97
C ALA A 415 9.23 -5.30 25.23
N LYS A 416 8.94 -3.99 25.22
CA LYS A 416 9.75 -2.95 24.61
C LYS A 416 11.07 -2.79 25.34
N ALA A 417 11.06 -2.77 26.66
CA ALA A 417 12.28 -2.73 27.47
C ALA A 417 13.20 -3.95 27.22
N ARG A 418 12.62 -5.16 27.14
CA ARG A 418 13.37 -6.38 26.77
C ARG A 418 13.96 -6.27 25.37
N TYR A 419 13.16 -5.86 24.39
CA TYR A 419 13.59 -5.67 23.01
C TYR A 419 14.72 -4.66 22.89
N ASP A 420 14.65 -3.52 23.57
CA ASP A 420 15.70 -2.50 23.50
C ASP A 420 17.03 -3.01 24.05
N LYS A 421 16.98 -3.80 25.14
CA LYS A 421 18.16 -4.47 25.71
C LYS A 421 18.75 -5.50 24.73
N GLU A 422 17.91 -6.37 24.18
CA GLU A 422 18.33 -7.38 23.19
C GLU A 422 18.88 -6.74 21.92
N LEU A 423 18.25 -5.67 21.45
CA LEU A 423 18.69 -4.95 20.25
C LEU A 423 20.02 -4.25 20.49
N ALA A 424 20.22 -3.63 21.66
CA ALA A 424 21.50 -3.03 22.03
C ALA A 424 22.61 -4.08 22.08
N GLU A 425 22.34 -5.25 22.65
CA GLU A 425 23.28 -6.37 22.65
C GLU A 425 23.54 -6.92 21.24
N PHE A 426 22.50 -7.09 20.44
CA PHE A 426 22.58 -7.53 19.05
C PHE A 426 23.44 -6.57 18.22
N ASN A 427 23.18 -5.26 18.31
CA ASN A 427 23.94 -4.24 17.60
C ASN A 427 25.39 -4.14 18.11
N ARG A 428 25.64 -4.41 19.39
CA ARG A 428 27.00 -4.51 19.93
C ARG A 428 27.74 -5.72 19.36
N ARG A 429 27.06 -6.86 19.21
CA ARG A 429 27.63 -8.10 18.65
C ARG A 429 27.79 -8.04 17.13
N PHE A 430 26.86 -7.39 16.44
CA PHE A 430 26.80 -7.25 14.99
C PHE A 430 26.64 -5.78 14.60
N PRO A 431 27.73 -4.98 14.70
CA PRO A 431 27.66 -3.54 14.44
C PRO A 431 27.38 -3.20 12.98
N THR A 432 27.51 -4.17 12.05
CA THR A 432 27.24 -3.97 10.62
C THR A 432 26.47 -5.16 10.03
N LYS A 433 25.73 -4.90 8.94
CA LYS A 433 25.06 -5.96 8.16
C LYS A 433 26.09 -6.95 7.58
N GLN A 434 27.29 -6.49 7.25
CA GLN A 434 28.39 -7.33 6.79
C GLN A 434 28.91 -8.26 7.89
N ALA A 435 29.05 -7.78 9.14
CA ALA A 435 29.44 -8.62 10.26
C ALA A 435 28.40 -9.72 10.54
N LEU A 436 27.10 -9.37 10.52
CA LEU A 436 26.02 -10.34 10.61
C LEU A 436 26.05 -11.35 9.46
N ALA A 437 26.23 -10.88 8.22
CA ALA A 437 26.28 -11.73 7.04
C ALA A 437 27.49 -12.68 7.04
N ALA A 438 28.66 -12.20 7.47
CA ALA A 438 29.86 -13.00 7.62
C ALA A 438 29.67 -14.10 8.67
N GLU A 439 29.10 -13.76 9.84
CA GLU A 439 28.80 -14.78 10.85
C GLU A 439 27.74 -15.75 10.36
N ASN A 440 26.69 -15.28 9.69
CA ASN A 440 25.67 -16.16 9.12
C ASN A 440 26.24 -17.08 8.02
N LYS A 441 27.23 -16.62 7.24
CA LYS A 441 27.95 -17.45 6.28
C LYS A 441 28.79 -18.51 6.99
N ASN A 442 29.45 -18.16 8.09
CA ASN A 442 30.21 -19.12 8.90
C ASN A 442 29.29 -20.14 9.59
N ARG A 443 28.14 -19.70 10.12
CA ARG A 443 27.08 -20.55 10.64
C ARG A 443 26.56 -21.52 9.60
N ALA A 444 26.26 -21.04 8.40
CA ALA A 444 25.82 -21.89 7.30
C ALA A 444 26.86 -22.98 6.97
N LYS A 445 28.17 -22.65 6.97
CA LYS A 445 29.24 -23.65 6.82
C LYS A 445 29.29 -24.68 7.95
N ARG A 446 28.87 -24.30 9.17
CA ARG A 446 28.76 -25.20 10.33
C ARG A 446 27.40 -25.91 10.41
N GLY A 447 26.49 -25.70 9.46
CA GLY A 447 25.12 -26.22 9.53
C GLY A 447 24.24 -25.55 10.59
N GLU A 448 24.64 -24.38 11.10
CA GLU A 448 23.90 -23.61 12.11
C GLU A 448 22.90 -22.64 11.47
N ASN A 449 21.79 -22.40 12.17
CA ASN A 449 20.79 -21.40 11.79
C ASN A 449 21.37 -19.98 11.79
N GLY A 450 20.99 -19.16 10.81
CA GLY A 450 21.38 -17.75 10.78
C GLY A 450 20.81 -16.97 11.96
N ILE A 451 21.62 -16.08 12.53
CA ILE A 451 21.23 -15.11 13.55
C ILE A 451 20.44 -13.97 12.87
N ARG A 452 19.40 -13.50 13.53
CA ARG A 452 18.55 -12.38 13.07
C ARG A 452 18.46 -11.34 14.18
N ALA A 453 18.25 -10.08 13.78
CA ALA A 453 17.98 -9.02 14.74
C ALA A 453 16.70 -9.36 15.55
N PRO A 454 16.65 -8.98 16.85
CA PRO A 454 15.43 -9.05 17.65
C PRO A 454 14.28 -8.37 16.90
N ARG A 455 13.07 -8.91 17.06
CA ARG A 455 11.86 -8.31 16.47
C ARG A 455 11.25 -7.34 17.47
N ALA A 456 10.94 -6.13 17.00
CA ALA A 456 10.23 -5.16 17.83
C ALA A 456 8.88 -5.75 18.27
N PRO A 457 8.49 -5.63 19.55
CA PRO A 457 7.17 -6.03 20.00
C PRO A 457 6.11 -5.16 19.33
N ARG A 458 4.91 -5.70 19.18
CA ARG A 458 3.78 -4.95 18.60
C ARG A 458 3.21 -4.05 19.68
N GLY A 459 3.41 -2.74 19.53
CA GLY A 459 2.83 -1.74 20.41
C GLY A 459 1.37 -1.39 20.07
N PRO A 460 0.72 -0.60 20.93
CA PRO A 460 -0.64 -0.12 20.68
C PRO A 460 -0.74 0.73 19.40
N ASP A 461 0.38 1.35 18.99
CA ASP A 461 0.56 2.13 17.77
C ASP A 461 0.92 1.30 16.52
N SER A 462 1.04 -0.02 16.66
CA SER A 462 1.35 -0.92 15.55
C SER A 462 0.26 -0.89 14.49
N TYR A 463 0.62 -0.97 13.22
CA TYR A 463 -0.32 -1.17 12.11
C TYR A 463 -1.26 -2.39 12.29
N ASN A 464 -0.91 -3.32 13.18
CA ASN A 464 -1.75 -4.46 13.56
C ASN A 464 -2.82 -4.12 14.60
N GLY A 465 -3.01 -2.86 14.99
CA GLY A 465 -4.11 -2.43 15.85
C GLY A 465 -5.47 -2.44 15.13
N PRO A 466 -6.58 -2.42 15.90
CA PRO A 466 -7.94 -2.46 15.34
C PRO A 466 -8.16 -1.25 14.43
N GLY A 467 -8.58 -1.49 13.19
CA GLY A 467 -8.92 -0.45 12.22
C GLY A 467 -7.82 0.54 11.82
N ARG A 468 -6.57 0.34 12.23
CA ARG A 468 -5.54 1.35 11.96
C ARG A 468 -5.21 1.50 10.47
N LEU A 469 -5.20 0.41 9.70
CA LEU A 469 -4.97 0.50 8.25
C LEU A 469 -6.20 1.00 7.51
N PHE A 470 -7.40 0.66 8.00
CA PHE A 470 -8.64 1.31 7.55
C PHE A 470 -8.52 2.84 7.66
N ASN A 471 -8.13 3.33 8.83
CA ASN A 471 -8.01 4.77 9.11
C ASN A 471 -7.00 5.48 8.20
N GLY A 472 -5.87 4.84 7.90
CA GLY A 472 -4.80 5.47 7.14
C GLY A 472 -4.85 5.24 5.63
N MET A 473 -5.52 4.19 5.16
CA MET A 473 -5.43 3.74 3.76
C MET A 473 -6.78 3.55 3.06
N ILE A 474 -7.89 3.41 3.80
CA ILE A 474 -9.24 3.20 3.22
C ILE A 474 -10.12 4.42 3.42
N ALA A 475 -10.32 4.84 4.68
CA ALA A 475 -11.11 6.02 5.04
C ALA A 475 -10.75 7.29 4.22
N PRO A 476 -9.46 7.65 4.03
CA PRO A 476 -9.12 8.87 3.30
C PRO A 476 -9.34 8.80 1.78
N LEU A 477 -9.67 7.63 1.23
CA LEU A 477 -10.05 7.50 -0.18
C LEU A 477 -11.49 7.91 -0.42
N VAL A 478 -12.33 7.93 0.61
CA VAL A 478 -13.75 8.22 0.48
C VAL A 478 -13.93 9.74 0.40
N PRO A 479 -14.77 10.26 -0.51
CA PRO A 479 -15.73 9.55 -1.37
C PRO A 479 -15.28 9.34 -2.83
N TYR A 480 -14.01 9.00 -3.12
CA TYR A 480 -13.58 8.71 -4.50
C TYR A 480 -14.44 7.58 -5.07
N ALA A 481 -15.14 7.85 -6.16
CA ALA A 481 -16.01 6.86 -6.78
C ALA A 481 -15.18 5.70 -7.37
N ILE A 482 -15.61 4.47 -7.08
CA ILE A 482 -14.98 3.23 -7.55
C ILE A 482 -16.03 2.29 -8.16
N LYS A 483 -15.58 1.41 -9.06
CA LYS A 483 -16.36 0.35 -9.73
C LYS A 483 -16.48 -0.91 -8.88
N GLY A 484 -15.45 -1.20 -8.08
CA GLY A 484 -15.34 -2.44 -7.29
C GLY A 484 -13.99 -2.56 -6.58
N ALA A 485 -13.87 -3.59 -5.75
CA ALA A 485 -12.68 -3.85 -4.96
C ALA A 485 -12.15 -5.28 -5.12
N LEU A 486 -10.82 -5.41 -5.18
CA LEU A 486 -10.09 -6.67 -5.11
C LEU A 486 -9.49 -6.80 -3.71
N TRP A 487 -9.70 -7.97 -3.10
CA TRP A 487 -9.23 -8.30 -1.77
C TRP A 487 -8.41 -9.59 -1.81
N TYR A 488 -7.12 -9.48 -1.52
CA TYR A 488 -6.28 -10.67 -1.30
C TYR A 488 -5.59 -10.57 0.06
N GLN A 489 -6.24 -11.20 1.04
CA GLN A 489 -5.78 -11.33 2.41
C GLN A 489 -6.25 -12.64 3.02
N GLY A 490 -5.51 -13.11 4.02
CA GLY A 490 -5.98 -14.19 4.89
C GLY A 490 -4.88 -15.07 5.45
N GLU A 491 -3.65 -14.98 4.94
CA GLU A 491 -2.52 -15.72 5.53
C GLU A 491 -2.30 -15.34 6.99
N GLY A 492 -2.61 -14.08 7.33
CA GLY A 492 -2.67 -13.60 8.71
C GLY A 492 -3.73 -14.27 9.56
N ASN A 493 -4.90 -14.61 9.00
CA ASN A 493 -6.08 -15.11 9.72
C ASN A 493 -6.34 -16.62 9.52
N VAL A 494 -5.48 -17.33 8.79
CA VAL A 494 -5.71 -18.73 8.39
C VAL A 494 -6.01 -19.67 9.56
N TRP A 495 -5.46 -19.40 10.74
CA TRP A 495 -5.70 -20.20 11.95
C TRP A 495 -7.04 -19.89 12.63
N GLY A 496 -7.60 -18.70 12.38
CA GLY A 496 -8.91 -18.26 12.84
C GLY A 496 -10.03 -18.48 11.83
N PHE A 497 -9.87 -19.43 10.90
CA PHE A 497 -10.79 -19.65 9.77
C PHE A 497 -12.27 -19.75 10.17
N SER A 498 -12.59 -20.26 11.36
CA SER A 498 -13.97 -20.43 11.82
C SER A 498 -14.73 -19.11 11.97
N ARG A 499 -14.02 -17.99 12.16
CA ARG A 499 -14.58 -16.64 12.31
C ARG A 499 -14.49 -15.82 11.03
N TYR A 500 -13.70 -16.28 10.06
CA TYR A 500 -13.31 -15.47 8.92
C TYR A 500 -14.48 -15.15 7.99
N ALA A 501 -15.51 -16.02 7.93
CA ALA A 501 -16.73 -15.75 7.17
C ALA A 501 -17.42 -14.46 7.64
N ASP A 502 -17.59 -14.30 8.97
CA ASP A 502 -18.23 -13.13 9.57
C ASP A 502 -17.35 -11.89 9.42
N GLN A 503 -16.03 -12.04 9.59
CA GLN A 503 -15.07 -10.94 9.44
C GLN A 503 -15.04 -10.40 7.99
N VAL A 504 -15.07 -11.26 6.99
CA VAL A 504 -15.13 -10.86 5.57
C VAL A 504 -16.45 -10.18 5.26
N SER A 505 -17.58 -10.73 5.73
CA SER A 505 -18.88 -10.10 5.54
C SER A 505 -18.94 -8.72 6.22
N GLY A 506 -18.37 -8.59 7.42
CA GLY A 506 -18.27 -7.33 8.14
C GLY A 506 -17.40 -6.30 7.41
N LEU A 507 -16.25 -6.70 6.85
CA LEU A 507 -15.40 -5.83 6.03
C LEU A 507 -16.16 -5.31 4.81
N ILE A 508 -16.80 -6.20 4.05
CA ILE A 508 -17.54 -5.83 2.84
C ILE A 508 -18.69 -4.89 3.19
N GLY A 509 -19.45 -5.20 4.24
CA GLY A 509 -20.54 -4.35 4.73
C GLY A 509 -20.06 -2.95 5.12
N ALA A 510 -19.00 -2.87 5.92
CA ALA A 510 -18.43 -1.60 6.37
C ALA A 510 -17.95 -0.72 5.20
N TRP A 511 -17.31 -1.32 4.19
CA TRP A 511 -16.85 -0.56 3.02
C TRP A 511 -18.02 -0.12 2.13
N ARG A 512 -19.04 -0.96 1.95
CA ARG A 512 -20.26 -0.58 1.21
C ARG A 512 -20.99 0.59 1.87
N GLU A 513 -21.10 0.57 3.19
CA GLU A 513 -21.66 1.66 3.96
C GLU A 513 -20.83 2.94 3.81
N LEU A 514 -19.50 2.83 3.95
CA LEU A 514 -18.58 3.95 3.83
C LEU A 514 -18.65 4.63 2.45
N TRP A 515 -18.71 3.84 1.37
CA TRP A 515 -18.87 4.36 0.01
C TRP A 515 -20.31 4.72 -0.36
N LYS A 516 -21.29 4.38 0.49
CA LYS A 516 -22.73 4.47 0.20
C LYS A 516 -23.12 3.74 -1.09
N GLN A 517 -22.54 2.56 -1.27
CA GLN A 517 -22.78 1.68 -2.42
C GLN A 517 -23.10 0.27 -1.92
N PRO A 518 -24.39 -0.04 -1.60
CA PRO A 518 -24.77 -1.34 -1.02
C PRO A 518 -24.46 -2.52 -1.93
N ASP A 519 -24.38 -2.29 -3.24
CA ASP A 519 -24.04 -3.30 -4.25
C ASP A 519 -22.60 -3.14 -4.77
N LEU A 520 -21.67 -2.52 -4.03
CA LEU A 520 -20.26 -2.44 -4.47
C LEU A 520 -19.71 -3.88 -4.72
N PRO A 521 -19.23 -4.21 -5.94
CA PRO A 521 -18.65 -5.50 -6.25
C PRO A 521 -17.36 -5.79 -5.47
N PHE A 522 -17.26 -6.99 -4.89
CA PHE A 522 -16.02 -7.47 -4.26
C PHE A 522 -15.52 -8.76 -4.91
N PHE A 523 -14.22 -8.83 -5.14
CA PHE A 523 -13.56 -10.03 -5.63
C PHE A 523 -12.45 -10.43 -4.66
N LEU A 524 -12.52 -11.66 -4.14
CA LEU A 524 -11.64 -12.14 -3.09
C LEU A 524 -10.82 -13.33 -3.54
N SER A 525 -9.55 -13.41 -3.13
CA SER A 525 -8.71 -14.57 -3.46
C SER A 525 -8.70 -15.60 -2.33
N GLU A 526 -8.84 -16.88 -2.68
CA GLU A 526 -8.32 -17.95 -1.83
C GLU A 526 -6.80 -17.79 -1.64
N LEU A 527 -6.23 -18.50 -0.69
CA LEU A 527 -4.81 -18.42 -0.43
C LEU A 527 -4.05 -19.40 -1.35
N ALA A 528 -2.83 -19.05 -1.78
CA ALA A 528 -2.00 -19.86 -2.70
C ALA A 528 -1.24 -21.03 -2.03
N PRO A 529 -1.33 -22.30 -2.48
CA PRO A 529 -0.71 -23.46 -1.84
C PRO A 529 0.67 -23.23 -1.20
N LEU A 530 0.90 -23.76 0.01
CA LEU A 530 2.17 -23.59 0.75
C LEU A 530 2.60 -24.87 1.47
N GLY A 531 3.91 -25.16 1.48
CA GLY A 531 4.48 -26.34 2.13
C GLY A 531 4.54 -27.56 1.21
N GLU A 532 5.00 -28.69 1.73
CA GLU A 532 5.13 -29.92 0.93
C GLU A 532 3.76 -30.60 0.69
N PRO A 533 3.56 -31.24 -0.49
CA PRO A 533 2.44 -32.13 -0.71
C PRO A 533 2.40 -33.21 0.37
N SER A 534 1.22 -33.46 0.95
CA SER A 534 1.08 -34.51 1.94
C SER A 534 0.88 -35.87 1.26
N PRO A 535 1.62 -36.93 1.65
CA PRO A 535 1.43 -38.27 1.10
C PRO A 535 0.09 -38.90 1.52
N THR A 536 -0.52 -38.43 2.62
CA THR A 536 -1.79 -38.93 3.15
C THR A 536 -2.83 -37.80 3.32
N PRO A 537 -4.13 -38.12 3.23
CA PRO A 537 -5.19 -37.18 3.56
C PRO A 537 -5.04 -36.63 4.97
N HIS A 538 -5.16 -35.31 5.12
CA HIS A 538 -5.17 -34.66 6.42
C HIS A 538 -5.94 -33.35 6.32
N ASP A 539 -6.58 -32.95 7.41
CA ASP A 539 -7.26 -31.66 7.45
C ASP A 539 -6.26 -30.51 7.61
N ASN A 540 -6.53 -29.37 6.97
CA ASN A 540 -5.65 -28.22 7.01
C ASN A 540 -6.42 -26.89 7.17
N PRO A 541 -5.98 -25.99 8.08
CA PRO A 541 -6.60 -24.67 8.26
C PRO A 541 -6.73 -23.86 6.96
N ARG A 542 -5.85 -24.08 5.99
CA ARG A 542 -5.83 -23.36 4.72
C ARG A 542 -6.98 -23.73 3.79
N CYS A 543 -7.38 -25.00 3.76
CA CYS A 543 -8.57 -25.46 3.03
C CYS A 543 -9.84 -24.96 3.72
N ARG A 544 -9.85 -25.00 5.06
CA ARG A 544 -10.93 -24.46 5.89
C ARG A 544 -11.15 -22.97 5.68
N PHE A 545 -10.06 -22.23 5.56
CA PHE A 545 -10.08 -20.82 5.24
C PHE A 545 -10.78 -20.54 3.90
N GLY A 546 -10.49 -21.32 2.85
CA GLY A 546 -11.16 -21.17 1.55
C GLY A 546 -12.68 -21.33 1.65
N VAL A 547 -13.15 -22.33 2.40
CA VAL A 547 -14.58 -22.54 2.67
C VAL A 547 -15.18 -21.37 3.45
N ALA A 548 -14.50 -20.88 4.49
CA ALA A 548 -14.96 -19.73 5.28
C ALA A 548 -15.02 -18.45 4.45
N LEU A 549 -14.02 -18.20 3.61
CA LEU A 549 -13.98 -17.08 2.67
C LEU A 549 -15.17 -17.13 1.70
N ALA A 550 -15.42 -18.29 1.08
CA ALA A 550 -16.54 -18.47 0.15
C ALA A 550 -17.90 -18.26 0.85
N LYS A 551 -18.06 -18.75 2.08
CA LYS A 551 -19.25 -18.51 2.90
C LYS A 551 -19.45 -17.02 3.20
N GLY A 552 -18.39 -16.32 3.62
CA GLY A 552 -18.44 -14.88 3.91
C GLY A 552 -18.78 -14.04 2.68
N ALA A 553 -18.18 -14.35 1.54
CA ALA A 553 -18.49 -13.69 0.27
C ALA A 553 -19.94 -13.92 -0.16
N ALA A 554 -20.44 -15.16 -0.06
CA ALA A 554 -21.83 -15.48 -0.39
C ALA A 554 -22.82 -14.76 0.54
N ALA A 555 -22.52 -14.70 1.84
CA ALA A 555 -23.34 -13.99 2.83
C ALA A 555 -23.41 -12.48 2.58
N ALA A 556 -22.30 -11.87 2.14
CA ALA A 556 -22.27 -10.45 1.81
C ALA A 556 -23.08 -10.11 0.54
N GLY A 557 -23.27 -11.07 -0.38
CA GLY A 557 -23.87 -10.81 -1.69
C GLY A 557 -22.99 -9.92 -2.58
N ASN A 558 -23.20 -9.96 -3.90
CA ASN A 558 -22.39 -9.24 -4.90
C ASN A 558 -20.86 -9.29 -4.65
N ALA A 559 -20.41 -10.45 -4.17
CA ALA A 559 -19.03 -10.72 -3.82
C ALA A 559 -18.68 -12.15 -4.26
N TRP A 560 -17.51 -12.33 -4.86
CA TRP A 560 -17.10 -13.61 -5.45
C TRP A 560 -15.68 -13.96 -5.07
N THR A 561 -15.42 -15.24 -4.90
CA THR A 561 -14.08 -15.76 -4.68
C THR A 561 -13.44 -16.19 -5.99
N ILE A 562 -12.11 -16.18 -6.04
CA ILE A 562 -11.31 -16.90 -7.04
C ILE A 562 -10.52 -18.00 -6.32
N THR A 563 -10.45 -19.17 -6.94
CA THR A 563 -9.49 -20.19 -6.49
C THR A 563 -8.12 -19.94 -7.09
N ILE A 564 -7.06 -20.38 -6.40
CA ILE A 564 -5.65 -20.35 -6.88
C ILE A 564 -4.85 -21.56 -6.41
N THR A 565 -5.51 -22.72 -6.30
CA THR A 565 -4.89 -24.00 -5.89
C THR A 565 -3.78 -24.49 -6.82
N ASP A 566 -3.68 -23.92 -8.01
CA ASP A 566 -2.66 -24.18 -9.02
C ASP A 566 -1.60 -23.06 -9.14
N GLY A 567 -1.60 -22.09 -8.21
CA GLY A 567 -0.71 -20.92 -8.23
C GLY A 567 0.17 -20.76 -7.00
N GLY A 568 0.65 -21.85 -6.39
CA GLY A 568 1.44 -21.85 -5.14
C GLY A 568 2.90 -22.27 -5.28
N GLU A 569 3.73 -21.91 -4.29
CA GLU A 569 5.14 -22.33 -4.17
C GLU A 569 5.35 -23.02 -2.81
N ARG A 570 6.00 -24.18 -2.75
CA ARG A 570 6.08 -24.97 -1.50
C ARG A 570 6.89 -24.27 -0.42
N LYS A 571 7.89 -23.49 -0.84
CA LYS A 571 8.89 -22.85 0.04
C LYS A 571 8.69 -21.35 0.22
N ASP A 572 7.79 -20.73 -0.51
CA ASP A 572 7.49 -19.29 -0.40
C ASP A 572 5.99 -19.06 -0.28
N ILE A 573 5.60 -18.35 0.77
CA ILE A 573 4.21 -17.93 0.98
C ILE A 573 3.79 -16.81 0.01
N HIS A 574 4.75 -16.24 -0.72
CA HIS A 574 4.55 -15.21 -1.74
C HIS A 574 4.89 -15.75 -3.14
N PRO A 575 4.09 -16.68 -3.69
CA PRO A 575 4.38 -17.27 -4.99
C PRO A 575 4.35 -16.21 -6.09
N ARG A 576 5.26 -16.35 -7.06
CA ARG A 576 5.45 -15.39 -8.15
C ARG A 576 4.43 -15.51 -9.27
N TYR A 577 3.61 -16.55 -9.26
CA TYR A 577 2.58 -16.87 -10.24
C TYR A 577 1.35 -15.94 -10.11
N LYS A 578 1.58 -14.63 -10.25
CA LYS A 578 0.56 -13.57 -10.06
C LYS A 578 -0.31 -13.33 -11.29
N ASP A 579 0.09 -13.86 -12.43
CA ASP A 579 -0.70 -13.96 -13.65
C ASP A 579 -1.99 -14.77 -13.42
N ILE A 580 -1.92 -15.87 -12.65
CA ILE A 580 -3.08 -16.73 -12.34
C ILE A 580 -4.20 -15.96 -11.59
N PRO A 581 -3.96 -15.37 -10.41
CA PRO A 581 -4.99 -14.59 -9.73
C PRO A 581 -5.43 -13.36 -10.52
N ALA A 582 -4.51 -12.68 -11.23
CA ALA A 582 -4.86 -11.51 -12.04
C ALA A 582 -5.88 -11.86 -13.14
N GLU A 583 -5.63 -12.95 -13.88
CA GLU A 583 -6.52 -13.42 -14.93
C GLU A 583 -7.89 -13.82 -14.36
N ARG A 584 -7.91 -14.52 -13.22
CA ARG A 584 -9.17 -14.97 -12.60
C ARG A 584 -9.99 -13.81 -12.05
N PHE A 585 -9.35 -12.81 -11.46
CA PHE A 585 -10.04 -11.59 -11.07
C PHE A 585 -10.62 -10.85 -12.27
N ALA A 586 -9.85 -10.72 -13.35
CA ALA A 586 -10.30 -10.03 -14.55
C ALA A 586 -11.47 -10.76 -15.23
N ALA A 587 -11.36 -12.08 -15.41
CA ALA A 587 -12.43 -12.90 -15.98
C ALA A 587 -13.71 -12.82 -15.14
N MET A 588 -13.61 -12.92 -13.81
CA MET A 588 -14.77 -12.79 -12.93
C MET A 588 -15.39 -11.38 -13.01
N ALA A 589 -14.59 -10.32 -13.02
CA ALA A 589 -15.09 -8.95 -13.15
C ALA A 589 -15.78 -8.73 -14.50
N LEU A 590 -15.18 -9.16 -15.61
CA LEU A 590 -15.77 -9.09 -16.96
C LEU A 590 -17.14 -9.75 -17.03
N ALA A 591 -17.29 -10.93 -16.43
CA ALA A 591 -18.57 -11.63 -16.41
C ALA A 591 -19.59 -10.99 -15.46
N LYS A 592 -19.20 -10.71 -14.21
CA LYS A 592 -20.14 -10.32 -13.15
C LYS A 592 -20.52 -8.84 -13.17
N VAL A 593 -19.61 -7.96 -13.61
CA VAL A 593 -19.84 -6.51 -13.65
C VAL A 593 -20.21 -6.04 -15.05
N TYR A 594 -19.64 -6.64 -16.09
CA TYR A 594 -19.83 -6.19 -17.47
C TYR A 594 -20.68 -7.13 -18.32
N GLY A 595 -21.16 -8.25 -17.77
CA GLY A 595 -22.02 -9.20 -18.47
C GLY A 595 -21.35 -9.86 -19.68
N LYS A 596 -20.02 -9.86 -19.75
CA LYS A 596 -19.29 -10.52 -20.84
C LYS A 596 -19.56 -12.04 -20.77
N PRO A 597 -20.02 -12.66 -21.86
CA PRO A 597 -20.34 -14.08 -21.86
C PRO A 597 -19.05 -14.91 -21.80
N GLY A 598 -19.17 -16.12 -21.25
CA GLY A 598 -18.07 -17.08 -21.19
C GLY A 598 -17.88 -17.68 -19.81
N VAL A 599 -16.97 -18.65 -19.73
CA VAL A 599 -16.54 -19.24 -18.46
C VAL A 599 -15.59 -18.25 -17.77
N CYS A 600 -15.92 -17.83 -16.56
CA CYS A 600 -15.12 -16.87 -15.80
C CYS A 600 -14.51 -17.43 -14.51
N HIS A 601 -14.84 -18.67 -14.16
CA HIS A 601 -14.27 -19.38 -13.02
C HIS A 601 -14.34 -20.89 -13.22
N GLY A 602 -13.68 -21.62 -12.32
CA GLY A 602 -13.60 -23.06 -12.40
C GLY A 602 -14.85 -23.80 -11.92
N PRO A 603 -14.87 -25.13 -12.11
CA PRO A 603 -15.94 -25.99 -11.63
C PRO A 603 -16.20 -25.83 -10.12
N VAL A 604 -17.47 -25.75 -9.75
CA VAL A 604 -17.93 -25.76 -8.35
C VAL A 604 -18.80 -26.99 -8.15
N LEU A 605 -18.62 -27.69 -7.03
CA LEU A 605 -19.46 -28.84 -6.72
C LEU A 605 -20.92 -28.39 -6.57
N LYS A 606 -21.82 -28.97 -7.37
CA LYS A 606 -23.26 -28.72 -7.30
C LYS A 606 -23.97 -29.73 -6.41
N SER A 607 -23.65 -31.02 -6.57
CA SER A 607 -24.25 -32.09 -5.77
C SER A 607 -23.38 -33.34 -5.79
N TRP A 608 -23.61 -34.26 -4.85
CA TRP A 608 -23.01 -35.58 -4.87
C TRP A 608 -23.97 -36.62 -4.28
N LYS A 609 -23.76 -37.89 -4.61
CA LYS A 609 -24.44 -39.05 -4.00
C LYS A 609 -23.53 -40.27 -3.96
N ALA A 610 -23.78 -41.16 -3.01
CA ALA A 610 -23.18 -42.49 -2.99
C ALA A 610 -24.05 -43.48 -3.77
N GLU A 611 -23.44 -44.29 -4.63
CA GLU A 611 -24.06 -45.42 -5.33
C GLU A 611 -23.18 -46.66 -5.18
N GLY A 612 -23.50 -47.50 -4.20
CA GLY A 612 -22.62 -48.59 -3.78
C GLY A 612 -21.26 -48.03 -3.32
N SER A 613 -20.17 -48.51 -3.94
CA SER A 613 -18.79 -48.07 -3.66
C SER A 613 -18.34 -46.83 -4.44
N LYS A 614 -19.25 -46.17 -5.15
CA LYS A 614 -18.97 -44.99 -5.96
C LYS A 614 -19.55 -43.74 -5.31
N ALA A 615 -18.80 -42.64 -5.33
CA ALA A 615 -19.36 -41.31 -5.15
C ALA A 615 -19.51 -40.65 -6.53
N ILE A 616 -20.73 -40.21 -6.85
CA ILE A 616 -21.05 -39.52 -8.11
C ILE A 616 -21.24 -38.04 -7.81
N LEU A 617 -20.42 -37.19 -8.41
CA LEU A 617 -20.39 -35.75 -8.18
C LEU A 617 -20.80 -35.03 -9.46
N THR A 618 -21.67 -34.04 -9.35
CA THR A 618 -22.04 -33.15 -10.47
C THR A 618 -21.52 -31.75 -10.20
N PHE A 619 -20.99 -31.08 -11.23
CA PHE A 619 -20.41 -29.75 -11.13
C PHE A 619 -21.20 -28.73 -11.93
N GLU A 620 -21.16 -27.48 -11.47
CA GLU A 620 -21.58 -26.32 -12.27
C GLU A 620 -20.35 -25.55 -12.77
N SER A 621 -20.59 -24.57 -13.66
CA SER A 621 -19.53 -23.75 -14.27
C SER A 621 -18.50 -24.56 -15.05
N VAL A 622 -19.00 -25.58 -15.76
CA VAL A 622 -18.20 -26.51 -16.56
C VAL A 622 -17.95 -26.03 -17.99
N GLY A 623 -18.70 -25.03 -18.47
CA GLY A 623 -18.60 -24.55 -19.85
C GLY A 623 -18.80 -25.67 -20.87
N ALA A 624 -17.79 -25.90 -21.72
CA ALA A 624 -17.77 -26.98 -22.70
C ALA A 624 -17.50 -28.38 -22.09
N GLY A 625 -17.27 -28.46 -20.78
CA GLY A 625 -17.14 -29.69 -20.02
C GLY A 625 -15.92 -29.71 -19.10
N LEU A 626 -15.84 -30.75 -18.28
CA LEU A 626 -14.73 -31.03 -17.37
C LEU A 626 -13.57 -31.73 -18.08
N GLU A 627 -12.36 -31.53 -17.56
CA GLU A 627 -11.15 -32.25 -17.99
C GLU A 627 -10.16 -32.45 -16.83
N ALA A 628 -9.38 -33.53 -16.92
CA ALA A 628 -8.11 -33.64 -16.18
C ALA A 628 -7.05 -32.90 -16.99
N ARG A 629 -6.32 -31.97 -16.36
CA ARG A 629 -5.34 -31.13 -17.05
C ARG A 629 -3.91 -31.56 -16.72
N THR A 630 -3.01 -31.44 -17.70
CA THR A 630 -1.58 -31.50 -17.41
C THR A 630 -1.16 -30.20 -16.71
N VAL A 631 -0.66 -30.30 -15.48
CA VAL A 631 -0.30 -29.16 -14.63
C VAL A 631 1.06 -29.40 -14.00
N THR A 632 1.90 -28.38 -13.95
CA THR A 632 3.16 -28.41 -13.19
C THR A 632 3.09 -27.38 -12.08
N LEU A 633 3.09 -27.82 -10.83
CA LEU A 633 3.01 -26.97 -9.65
C LEU A 633 4.29 -27.09 -8.82
N ASP A 634 5.11 -26.04 -8.79
CA ASP A 634 6.40 -25.98 -8.06
C ASP A 634 7.30 -27.23 -8.25
N GLY A 635 7.38 -27.70 -9.50
CA GLY A 635 8.17 -28.87 -9.91
C GLY A 635 7.44 -30.21 -9.85
N HIS A 636 6.20 -30.26 -9.35
CA HIS A 636 5.36 -31.47 -9.34
C HIS A 636 4.49 -31.50 -10.58
N GLY A 637 4.77 -32.43 -11.49
CA GLY A 637 4.00 -32.65 -12.71
C GLY A 637 2.83 -33.61 -12.48
N LEU A 638 1.64 -33.21 -12.93
CA LEU A 638 0.44 -34.02 -13.03
C LEU A 638 0.10 -34.16 -14.50
N THR A 639 -0.16 -35.38 -14.98
CA THR A 639 -0.58 -35.61 -16.38
C THR A 639 -2.10 -35.66 -16.48
N ALA A 640 -2.62 -35.43 -17.69
CA ALA A 640 -4.04 -35.55 -17.98
C ALA A 640 -4.55 -37.01 -17.99
N ASP A 641 -3.68 -38.00 -17.88
CA ASP A 641 -4.04 -39.43 -17.91
C ASP A 641 -4.77 -39.89 -16.63
N GLU A 642 -4.57 -39.18 -15.52
CA GLU A 642 -5.20 -39.45 -14.24
C GLU A 642 -5.82 -38.17 -13.67
N LEU A 643 -7.07 -38.26 -13.20
CA LEU A 643 -7.71 -37.21 -12.43
C LEU A 643 -7.37 -37.37 -10.94
N VAL A 644 -6.64 -36.41 -10.39
CA VAL A 644 -6.08 -36.46 -9.03
C VAL A 644 -6.63 -35.35 -8.14
N GLY A 645 -6.53 -35.56 -6.83
CA GLY A 645 -6.89 -34.58 -5.80
C GLY A 645 -8.17 -34.90 -5.02
N PHE A 646 -8.80 -36.05 -5.26
CA PHE A 646 -10.00 -36.51 -4.57
C PHE A 646 -9.69 -37.42 -3.38
N GLU A 647 -10.51 -37.29 -2.32
CA GLU A 647 -10.48 -38.12 -1.13
C GLU A 647 -11.91 -38.59 -0.79
N LEU A 648 -12.06 -39.84 -0.36
CA LEU A 648 -13.32 -40.40 0.15
C LEU A 648 -13.20 -40.73 1.62
N ALA A 649 -14.28 -40.49 2.38
CA ALA A 649 -14.38 -40.92 3.77
C ALA A 649 -15.24 -42.17 3.93
N ASP A 650 -14.81 -43.06 4.80
CA ASP A 650 -15.62 -44.16 5.34
C ASP A 650 -16.52 -43.71 6.49
N ARG A 651 -17.33 -44.64 7.03
CA ARG A 651 -18.24 -44.39 8.15
C ARG A 651 -17.52 -43.97 9.44
N ASP A 652 -16.24 -44.32 9.58
CA ASP A 652 -15.39 -43.92 10.70
C ASP A 652 -14.79 -42.51 10.53
N LYS A 653 -15.20 -41.80 9.47
CA LYS A 653 -14.77 -40.44 9.13
C LYS A 653 -13.29 -40.34 8.75
N SER A 654 -12.69 -41.47 8.38
CA SER A 654 -11.30 -41.56 7.92
C SER A 654 -11.23 -41.31 6.43
N PHE A 655 -10.38 -40.37 6.00
CA PHE A 655 -10.23 -40.02 4.58
C PHE A 655 -9.11 -40.80 3.90
N PHE A 656 -9.40 -41.29 2.70
CA PHE A 656 -8.49 -42.04 1.84
C PHE A 656 -8.42 -41.37 0.48
N ARG A 657 -7.22 -41.31 -0.13
CA ARG A 657 -7.08 -40.86 -1.51
C ARG A 657 -7.92 -41.75 -2.42
N ALA A 658 -8.57 -41.14 -3.40
CA ALA A 658 -9.51 -41.83 -4.27
C ALA A 658 -9.15 -41.63 -5.75
N LYS A 659 -9.47 -42.65 -6.56
CA LYS A 659 -9.41 -42.55 -8.01
C LYS A 659 -10.63 -41.84 -8.52
N ALA A 660 -10.47 -40.97 -9.49
CA ALA A 660 -11.56 -40.22 -10.09
C ALA A 660 -11.54 -40.31 -11.62
N GLU A 661 -12.70 -40.16 -12.24
CA GLU A 661 -12.86 -40.12 -13.68
C GLU A 661 -13.96 -39.13 -14.08
N VAL A 662 -13.72 -38.35 -15.13
CA VAL A 662 -14.77 -37.51 -15.73
C VAL A 662 -15.72 -38.39 -16.54
N ARG A 663 -17.02 -38.24 -16.31
CA ARG A 663 -18.09 -38.90 -17.06
C ARG A 663 -19.02 -37.83 -17.65
N GLY A 664 -19.17 -37.84 -18.97
CA GLY A 664 -19.96 -36.80 -19.65
C GLY A 664 -19.35 -35.40 -19.49
N ALA A 665 -20.19 -34.37 -19.51
CA ALA A 665 -19.74 -32.98 -19.51
C ALA A 665 -19.47 -32.43 -18.09
N ASP A 666 -20.23 -32.87 -17.09
CA ASP A 666 -20.31 -32.21 -15.78
C ASP A 666 -20.17 -33.15 -14.58
N THR A 667 -19.93 -34.43 -14.82
CA THR A 667 -19.95 -35.45 -13.76
C THR A 667 -18.55 -36.02 -13.52
N VAL A 668 -18.20 -36.24 -12.26
CA VAL A 668 -17.01 -36.99 -11.83
C VAL A 668 -17.46 -38.17 -11.00
N VAL A 669 -16.93 -39.36 -11.29
CA VAL A 669 -17.13 -40.56 -10.49
C VAL A 669 -15.87 -40.83 -9.70
N VAL A 670 -16.00 -40.99 -8.39
CA VAL A 670 -14.89 -41.17 -7.45
C VAL A 670 -15.02 -42.52 -6.76
N THR A 671 -13.92 -43.26 -6.64
CA THR A 671 -13.87 -44.60 -6.04
C THR A 671 -12.61 -44.81 -5.20
N CYS A 672 -12.73 -45.60 -4.14
CA CYS A 672 -11.59 -46.03 -3.33
C CYS A 672 -11.85 -47.44 -2.81
N PRO A 673 -11.02 -48.45 -3.14
CA PRO A 673 -11.22 -49.82 -2.66
C PRO A 673 -11.26 -49.94 -1.13
N ALA A 674 -10.58 -49.05 -0.41
CA ALA A 674 -10.61 -48.98 1.05
C ALA A 674 -11.93 -48.40 1.61
N VAL A 675 -12.76 -47.78 0.76
CA VAL A 675 -14.01 -47.12 1.14
C VAL A 675 -15.17 -47.70 0.31
N PRO A 676 -15.67 -48.90 0.67
CA PRO A 676 -16.76 -49.55 -0.06
C PRO A 676 -18.11 -48.85 0.11
N GLU A 677 -18.24 -47.97 1.10
CA GLU A 677 -19.45 -47.20 1.39
C GLU A 677 -19.07 -45.73 1.71
N PRO A 678 -18.92 -44.87 0.70
CA PRO A 678 -18.47 -43.51 0.90
C PRO A 678 -19.55 -42.66 1.60
N VAL A 679 -19.16 -41.95 2.66
CA VAL A 679 -20.06 -41.03 3.40
C VAL A 679 -19.70 -39.55 3.23
N ALA A 680 -18.51 -39.25 2.70
CA ALA A 680 -18.11 -37.90 2.33
C ALA A 680 -17.02 -37.89 1.24
N VAL A 681 -16.89 -36.74 0.56
CA VAL A 681 -15.89 -36.48 -0.49
C VAL A 681 -15.19 -35.17 -0.21
N ARG A 682 -13.89 -35.11 -0.50
CA ARG A 682 -13.10 -33.88 -0.53
C ARG A 682 -12.34 -33.76 -1.84
N TYR A 683 -12.09 -32.53 -2.26
CA TYR A 683 -11.23 -32.22 -3.42
C TYR A 683 -10.27 -31.08 -3.07
N ALA A 684 -9.02 -31.22 -3.51
CA ALA A 684 -7.92 -30.27 -3.28
C ALA A 684 -7.74 -29.93 -1.78
N TRP A 685 -7.92 -30.91 -0.91
CA TRP A 685 -7.98 -30.72 0.55
C TRP A 685 -6.63 -30.99 1.23
N ALA A 686 -5.64 -30.18 0.91
CA ALA A 686 -4.34 -30.22 1.57
C ALA A 686 -3.71 -28.82 1.65
N LYS A 687 -2.69 -28.67 2.50
CA LYS A 687 -1.88 -27.44 2.57
C LYS A 687 -1.27 -27.05 1.22
N PHE A 688 -0.84 -28.07 0.47
CA PHE A 688 -0.32 -27.99 -0.88
C PHE A 688 -0.97 -29.11 -1.74
N PRO A 689 -2.18 -28.87 -2.27
CA PRO A 689 -2.91 -29.91 -2.99
C PRO A 689 -2.30 -30.13 -4.37
N LEU A 690 -2.07 -31.40 -4.71
CA LEU A 690 -1.81 -31.82 -6.08
C LEU A 690 -3.16 -32.23 -6.70
N CYS A 691 -3.69 -31.37 -7.55
CA CYS A 691 -5.02 -31.52 -8.12
C CYS A 691 -5.07 -30.97 -9.54
N ASN A 692 -5.89 -31.56 -10.41
CA ASN A 692 -5.93 -31.24 -11.83
C ASN A 692 -7.31 -31.28 -12.48
N LEU A 693 -8.41 -31.14 -11.73
CA LEU A 693 -9.73 -30.94 -12.32
C LEU A 693 -9.87 -29.49 -12.81
N TYR A 694 -10.16 -29.33 -14.10
CA TYR A 694 -10.43 -28.05 -14.75
C TYR A 694 -11.74 -28.13 -15.53
N ASN A 695 -12.32 -26.97 -15.83
CA ASN A 695 -13.19 -26.89 -17.00
C ASN A 695 -12.34 -26.66 -18.26
N LYS A 696 -12.90 -26.99 -19.42
CA LYS A 696 -12.28 -26.74 -20.74
C LYS A 696 -12.12 -25.25 -21.06
N GLY A 697 -12.65 -24.35 -20.23
CA GLY A 697 -12.35 -22.92 -20.26
C GLY A 697 -11.00 -22.55 -19.63
N GLY A 698 -10.29 -23.52 -19.06
CA GLY A 698 -8.96 -23.35 -18.51
C GLY A 698 -8.91 -22.95 -17.03
N PHE A 699 -10.02 -23.03 -16.30
CA PHE A 699 -10.10 -22.67 -14.88
C PHE A 699 -10.12 -23.90 -13.97
N ALA A 700 -9.28 -23.88 -12.92
CA ALA A 700 -9.17 -24.94 -11.93
C ALA A 700 -10.42 -25.03 -11.04
N ALA A 701 -10.86 -26.25 -10.71
CA ALA A 701 -11.99 -26.46 -9.81
C ALA A 701 -11.72 -25.95 -8.39
N TYR A 702 -12.77 -25.45 -7.75
CA TYR A 702 -12.69 -24.97 -6.37
C TYR A 702 -12.51 -26.14 -5.40
N PRO A 703 -11.69 -25.97 -4.34
CA PRO A 703 -11.65 -26.91 -3.23
C PRO A 703 -13.03 -27.06 -2.59
N PHE A 704 -13.38 -28.28 -2.20
CA PHE A 704 -14.62 -28.54 -1.47
C PHE A 704 -14.50 -29.71 -0.52
N ARG A 705 -15.50 -29.81 0.35
CA ARG A 705 -15.80 -30.94 1.22
C ARG A 705 -17.31 -31.14 1.25
N THR A 706 -17.77 -32.38 1.39
CA THR A 706 -19.21 -32.67 1.47
C THR A 706 -19.69 -33.01 2.88
N ASP A 707 -18.78 -33.21 3.84
CA ASP A 707 -19.12 -33.41 5.24
C ASP A 707 -19.39 -32.08 5.97
N ASP A 708 -20.37 -32.09 6.88
CA ASP A 708 -20.70 -31.00 7.81
C ASP A 708 -20.08 -31.21 9.20
N TRP A 709 -19.24 -32.24 9.35
CA TRP A 709 -18.73 -32.67 10.64
C TRP A 709 -18.00 -31.54 11.40
N PRO A 710 -18.22 -31.41 12.72
CA PRO A 710 -17.50 -30.46 13.54
C PRO A 710 -16.02 -30.77 13.53
N VAL A 711 -15.19 -29.73 13.57
CA VAL A 711 -13.74 -29.91 13.51
C VAL A 711 -13.09 -28.99 14.50
N TRP A 712 -12.06 -29.55 15.14
CA TRP A 712 -11.29 -28.85 16.14
C TRP A 712 -10.68 -27.59 15.51
N THR A 713 -11.17 -26.43 15.94
CA THR A 713 -10.49 -25.17 15.69
C THR A 713 -9.37 -25.11 16.72
N PRO A 714 -8.09 -25.12 16.32
CA PRO A 714 -7.03 -24.93 17.27
C PRO A 714 -7.30 -23.62 18.02
N PRO A 715 -7.18 -23.55 19.36
CA PRO A 715 -6.89 -22.26 19.96
C PRO A 715 -5.66 -21.73 19.22
N TRP A 716 -5.72 -20.47 18.78
CA TRP A 716 -4.64 -19.82 18.05
C TRP A 716 -3.30 -20.18 18.69
N PRO A 717 -2.24 -20.50 17.92
CA PRO A 717 -1.02 -20.98 18.52
C PRO A 717 -0.54 -19.99 19.58
N ALA A 718 -0.62 -20.42 20.85
CA ALA A 718 0.09 -19.78 21.94
C ALA A 718 1.55 -19.67 21.47
N LYS A 719 2.09 -18.45 21.56
CA LYS A 719 3.44 -18.04 21.17
C LYS A 719 4.41 -19.25 21.08
N LYS A 720 4.87 -19.60 19.87
CA LYS A 720 6.07 -20.43 19.69
C LYS A 720 7.31 -19.62 19.99
#